data_AF-A0A068UDH9-F1
#
_entry.id   AF-A0A068UDH9-F1
#
_cell.length_a   1.000
_cell.length_b   1.000
_cell.length_c   1.000
_cell.angle_alpha   90.00
_cell.angle_beta   90.00
_cell.angle_gamma   90.00
#
_symmetry.space_group_name_H-M   'P 1'
#
loop_
_entity.id
_entity.type
_entity.pdbx_description
1 polymer ?
#
loop_
_entity_poly.entity_id
_entity_poly.type
_entity_poly.pdbx_seq_one_letter_code
_entity_poly.pdbx_strand_id
1 'polypeptide(L)'
;MEAKLASSFLGQRWWCYGGGGLDYCKQGNVRFCPSVSHRFVPASCKMRQRNHSSQNKRQQAKKLYPDRPTGVNFPATSDEDSDMENLSNDGITSLKETADDLDAAEKAEQTDNPTSDDLLATSGEDSDTEKFSKNGITILKDTADDLDAEQTEILPNNNITGLKGDANGMDFASEAELSNENMSLTLLNEIRPVSIAANGEDELSNVHLSGLIGMIRNAEKNIHLLNHARITALEDLEKIRSEKEALQGKMNVLEMKLAETDEKLRVAAQQKMHVELLEDQLEQLRNELLARGDNEGSMHDKHVSLPFSLSEELDVLRTENLSLKNDLQALKADLGDIKGTDERVQMLEREKSFLESSLKGLDNKLAASQEDVSKLSMLKFECKNLYEKVEHLQTLLDKAAKQADQAIFVLQENQELRKKVDKLEESVEEANVYKLSSERLQHYNDLMQQKLRILDERLQKSDEEIHGYVQLYQDSVKEFQDTLSNLKEESKRRAEDEPVNDMPWEFWSQLLLMIDAWLLEKKISTDDAGLLREMVWKRDGHICNAYMSCKEKKQHEIISTFLRLISSPKSSELHVIHIAAEIAPVAKVGGLGDVVTGLGKALQRRGHLVEIILPKYDCMQYELIRDLRALDAVVESYFDGRLHKNKIWTGTVEGLPVYFIEPHHPGNFFWRGQFYGEHDDFKRFSFFSRAALELLIQAGKKPDIIHCHDWQTAFVAPLYWDIYAPKGLNSARLCFTCHNFEYQGTAPASELASCGLDVHHLNRPDRIQDNSAHDRVNPIKGGIVFSNIVTTVSPTYAQEVRTAEGGRGLHATLNSHAKKFVGILNGIDTDAWNPARDTFLKVQYSAFDTQGKTENKEALRRKLGLSSANIGQPLVGCITRLVPQKGVHLIRHALYRTLELGGQFILLGSSPVSHIQREFEDIANQFQSHENARLLLKYDESLARFIYAASDMVVIPSIFEPCGLTQMIAMRYGSIPIVRKTGGLNDSVFDVDDDTIPEEFRNGFTFLTADEQAFNNALERAFFHYKNNSEFWRKLVQKVMRIDFSWDSSASLYEELYEKSVARARAANRA
;
A
#
# COMPACT_ATOMS: atom_id res chain seq x y z
N MET A 1 36.36 -14.96 45.41
CA MET A 1 37.55 -15.83 45.22
C MET A 1 37.14 -16.95 44.27
N GLU A 2 37.87 -17.32 43.21
CA GLU A 2 38.85 -16.65 42.33
C GLU A 2 38.66 -17.34 40.94
N ALA A 3 38.57 -16.69 39.79
CA ALA A 3 39.47 -15.71 39.14
C ALA A 3 40.79 -16.33 38.61
N LYS A 4 40.74 -16.86 37.36
CA LYS A 4 41.81 -16.92 36.32
C LYS A 4 41.30 -17.70 35.10
N LEU A 5 41.83 -17.57 33.88
CA LEU A 5 42.30 -16.44 33.04
C LEU A 5 43.01 -17.07 31.83
N ALA A 6 42.46 -16.84 30.65
CA ALA A 6 43.13 -16.50 29.38
C ALA A 6 44.40 -17.22 28.87
N SER A 7 44.34 -17.50 27.56
CA SER A 7 45.38 -17.27 26.53
C SER A 7 46.55 -18.25 26.33
N SER A 8 46.67 -18.76 25.10
CA SER A 8 47.86 -18.68 24.23
C SER A 8 47.66 -19.53 22.95
N PHE A 9 48.57 -19.52 21.98
CA PHE A 9 48.86 -18.47 20.99
C PHE A 9 49.55 -19.14 19.79
N LEU A 10 49.75 -18.44 18.66
CA LEU A 10 50.44 -19.02 17.49
C LEU A 10 51.91 -19.34 17.72
N GLY A 11 52.42 -20.37 17.03
CA GLY A 11 53.85 -20.60 16.81
C GLY A 11 54.19 -20.66 15.31
N GLN A 12 55.01 -19.71 14.83
CA GLN A 12 55.63 -19.75 13.50
C GLN A 12 57.10 -20.19 13.62
N ARG A 13 57.66 -20.88 12.60
CA ARG A 13 58.65 -20.28 11.68
C ARG A 13 59.27 -21.26 10.66
N TRP A 14 59.49 -20.71 9.46
CA TRP A 14 60.63 -20.90 8.53
C TRP A 14 61.08 -22.33 8.13
N TRP A 15 61.21 -22.54 6.82
CA TRP A 15 62.47 -22.29 6.11
C TRP A 15 62.21 -21.94 4.62
N CYS A 16 63.21 -21.41 3.92
CA CYS A 16 63.13 -21.03 2.51
C CYS A 16 64.32 -21.59 1.69
N TYR A 17 64.20 -21.48 0.35
CA TYR A 17 65.17 -21.79 -0.73
C TYR A 17 65.16 -23.20 -1.34
N GLY A 18 65.34 -23.27 -2.67
CA GLY A 18 65.80 -24.52 -3.31
C GLY A 18 65.41 -24.86 -4.75
N GLY A 19 65.40 -23.91 -5.71
CA GLY A 19 65.72 -24.07 -7.15
C GLY A 19 65.30 -25.30 -8.01
N GLY A 20 64.88 -25.00 -9.24
CA GLY A 20 64.69 -25.98 -10.34
C GLY A 20 63.29 -26.62 -10.39
N GLY A 21 62.82 -27.12 -11.54
CA GLY A 21 63.38 -27.00 -12.89
C GLY A 21 62.90 -28.09 -13.87
N LEU A 22 62.25 -27.66 -14.96
CA LEU A 22 62.03 -28.37 -16.23
C LEU A 22 61.21 -29.70 -16.26
N ASP A 23 60.22 -29.68 -17.16
CA ASP A 23 59.95 -30.67 -18.22
C ASP A 23 59.18 -32.01 -18.02
N TYR A 24 58.06 -32.04 -18.77
CA TYR A 24 57.62 -33.08 -19.72
C TYR A 24 57.15 -34.49 -19.29
N CYS A 25 55.83 -34.68 -19.49
CA CYS A 25 55.19 -35.74 -20.29
C CYS A 25 55.01 -37.22 -19.82
N LYS A 26 53.75 -37.65 -20.01
CA LYS A 26 53.27 -38.91 -20.63
C LYS A 26 53.11 -40.21 -19.81
N GLN A 27 51.82 -40.59 -19.69
CA GLN A 27 51.21 -41.86 -20.16
C GLN A 27 51.82 -43.22 -19.72
N GLY A 28 51.00 -44.07 -19.08
CA GLY A 28 51.35 -45.49 -18.86
C GLY A 28 50.20 -46.37 -18.29
N ASN A 29 49.40 -46.98 -19.16
CA ASN A 29 48.34 -47.95 -18.81
C ASN A 29 48.89 -49.28 -18.22
N VAL A 30 48.16 -49.90 -17.28
CA VAL A 30 48.07 -51.37 -17.11
C VAL A 30 46.60 -51.75 -16.76
N ARG A 31 46.19 -53.01 -16.98
CA ARG A 31 44.76 -53.43 -17.08
C ARG A 31 44.52 -54.88 -16.59
N PHE A 32 43.29 -55.17 -16.11
CA PHE A 32 42.58 -56.48 -16.05
C PHE A 32 42.90 -57.61 -15.01
N CYS A 33 41.90 -57.89 -14.14
CA CYS A 33 41.13 -59.17 -13.96
C CYS A 33 41.78 -60.52 -13.52
N PRO A 34 41.01 -61.64 -13.27
CA PRO A 34 39.63 -61.79 -12.71
C PRO A 34 39.35 -63.01 -11.77
N SER A 35 38.17 -63.01 -11.09
CA SER A 35 37.40 -64.17 -10.55
C SER A 35 35.96 -63.72 -10.14
N VAL A 36 34.78 -64.38 -10.29
CA VAL A 36 34.29 -65.77 -10.60
C VAL A 36 34.31 -66.73 -9.39
N SER A 37 33.26 -67.46 -8.94
CA SER A 37 31.88 -67.82 -9.39
C SER A 37 30.85 -67.84 -8.19
N HIS A 38 29.62 -68.40 -8.12
CA HIS A 38 28.78 -69.25 -9.01
C HIS A 38 27.22 -69.02 -8.97
N ARG A 39 26.38 -69.89 -8.34
CA ARG A 39 24.89 -70.02 -8.52
C ARG A 39 24.15 -70.76 -7.37
N PHE A 40 22.85 -70.48 -7.13
CA PHE A 40 21.67 -71.39 -7.35
C PHE A 40 20.31 -70.77 -6.91
N VAL A 41 19.17 -71.35 -7.37
CA VAL A 41 17.77 -70.81 -7.44
C VAL A 41 16.77 -72.01 -7.63
N PRO A 42 15.40 -71.94 -7.56
CA PRO A 42 14.41 -71.43 -6.58
C PRO A 42 13.46 -72.54 -5.99
N ALA A 43 12.43 -72.16 -5.21
CA ALA A 43 11.20 -72.96 -4.95
C ALA A 43 9.99 -72.07 -4.57
N SER A 44 8.74 -72.58 -4.59
CA SER A 44 7.50 -71.77 -4.42
C SER A 44 6.28 -72.56 -3.86
N CYS A 45 5.32 -71.89 -3.18
CA CYS A 45 3.86 -72.22 -3.26
C CYS A 45 2.85 -71.31 -2.49
N LYS A 46 1.83 -70.84 -3.23
CA LYS A 46 0.36 -70.82 -2.94
C LYS A 46 -0.27 -70.25 -1.63
N MET A 47 -1.01 -69.16 -1.84
CA MET A 47 -2.46 -68.93 -1.53
C MET A 47 -3.10 -69.40 -0.20
N ARG A 48 -3.82 -68.48 0.46
CA ARG A 48 -5.29 -68.63 0.70
C ARG A 48 -6.00 -67.31 1.03
N GLN A 49 -7.23 -67.16 0.55
CA GLN A 49 -8.20 -66.13 1.00
C GLN A 49 -9.00 -66.62 2.22
N ARG A 50 -9.59 -65.69 3.00
CA ARG A 50 -10.97 -65.81 3.50
C ARG A 50 -11.51 -64.50 4.07
N ASN A 51 -12.73 -64.13 3.68
CA ASN A 51 -13.59 -63.22 4.44
C ASN A 51 -14.29 -64.00 5.56
N HIS A 52 -14.70 -63.30 6.63
CA HIS A 52 -16.03 -63.48 7.26
C HIS A 52 -16.39 -62.27 8.12
N SER A 53 -17.67 -62.14 8.46
CA SER A 53 -18.27 -61.00 9.13
C SER A 53 -18.94 -61.40 10.46
N SER A 54 -19.45 -60.38 11.18
CA SER A 54 -20.64 -60.44 12.04
C SER A 54 -20.51 -60.67 13.57
N GLN A 55 -21.01 -59.66 14.31
CA GLN A 55 -21.94 -59.74 15.47
C GLN A 55 -21.49 -59.81 16.96
N ASN A 56 -21.82 -58.70 17.65
CA ASN A 56 -22.71 -58.59 18.84
C ASN A 56 -22.28 -58.97 20.28
N LYS A 57 -22.22 -57.91 21.13
CA LYS A 57 -22.88 -57.72 22.46
C LYS A 57 -22.50 -56.30 22.96
N ARG A 58 -23.36 -55.32 23.31
CA ARG A 58 -24.82 -55.16 23.57
C ARG A 58 -25.33 -55.38 25.01
N GLN A 59 -25.44 -54.28 25.77
CA GLN A 59 -26.41 -53.98 26.84
C GLN A 59 -26.56 -52.43 26.87
N GLN A 60 -27.72 -51.83 26.60
CA GLN A 60 -28.91 -51.59 27.47
C GLN A 60 -28.79 -50.35 28.39
N ALA A 61 -29.83 -49.56 28.69
CA ALA A 61 -30.99 -49.04 27.95
C ALA A 61 -31.96 -48.30 28.91
N LYS A 62 -32.58 -47.18 28.50
CA LYS A 62 -33.94 -46.77 28.93
C LYS A 62 -34.54 -45.66 28.05
N LYS A 63 -35.87 -45.60 27.98
CA LYS A 63 -36.69 -44.61 27.24
C LYS A 63 -37.26 -43.56 28.20
N LEU A 64 -37.69 -42.41 27.67
CA LEU A 64 -38.96 -41.79 28.06
C LEU A 64 -39.47 -40.79 27.00
N TYR A 65 -40.74 -40.95 26.63
CA TYR A 65 -41.66 -40.04 25.92
C TYR A 65 -43.06 -40.58 26.26
N PRO A 66 -44.05 -39.72 26.55
CA PRO A 66 -44.96 -39.22 25.50
C PRO A 66 -45.20 -37.67 25.66
N ASP A 67 -46.14 -36.95 25.01
CA ASP A 67 -47.40 -37.31 24.31
C ASP A 67 -47.78 -36.37 23.14
N ARG A 68 -48.86 -36.73 22.42
CA ARG A 68 -49.60 -35.97 21.36
C ARG A 68 -51.12 -36.02 21.71
N PRO A 69 -52.12 -35.47 20.95
CA PRO A 69 -52.22 -35.04 19.54
C PRO A 69 -52.57 -33.52 19.41
N THR A 70 -53.09 -32.89 18.34
CA THR A 70 -53.74 -33.30 17.05
C THR A 70 -53.24 -32.37 15.92
N GLY A 71 -53.92 -31.88 14.87
CA GLY A 71 -55.26 -32.01 14.22
C GLY A 71 -55.68 -30.65 13.61
N VAL A 72 -56.34 -30.48 12.46
CA VAL A 72 -56.91 -31.33 11.38
C VAL A 72 -56.94 -30.40 10.11
N ASN A 73 -56.56 -30.76 8.87
CA ASN A 73 -57.31 -31.57 7.87
C ASN A 73 -56.51 -31.80 6.54
N PHE A 74 -57.01 -32.69 5.66
CA PHE A 74 -56.60 -32.95 4.23
C PHE A 74 -57.75 -32.48 3.27
N PRO A 75 -57.76 -32.61 1.90
CA PRO A 75 -56.98 -33.43 0.91
C PRO A 75 -56.21 -32.57 -0.15
N ALA A 76 -55.43 -33.05 -1.16
CA ALA A 76 -55.41 -34.25 -2.04
C ALA A 76 -56.54 -34.30 -3.11
N THR A 77 -56.40 -34.94 -4.27
CA THR A 77 -55.29 -35.68 -4.94
C THR A 77 -54.33 -34.71 -5.69
N SER A 78 -53.68 -34.88 -6.85
CA SER A 78 -53.51 -35.93 -7.92
C SER A 78 -52.38 -35.45 -8.88
N ASP A 79 -51.88 -36.08 -9.96
CA ASP A 79 -51.56 -37.45 -10.50
C ASP A 79 -51.18 -37.19 -12.01
N GLU A 80 -50.45 -37.90 -12.89
CA GLU A 80 -49.72 -39.19 -13.11
C GLU A 80 -48.75 -38.91 -14.33
N ASP A 81 -47.73 -39.65 -14.84
CA ASP A 81 -46.99 -40.92 -14.60
C ASP A 81 -45.65 -40.92 -15.47
N SER A 82 -44.77 -41.94 -15.35
CA SER A 82 -43.54 -42.30 -16.16
C SER A 82 -42.25 -41.43 -16.01
N ASP A 83 -41.00 -41.93 -15.84
CA ASP A 83 -40.20 -43.11 -16.32
C ASP A 83 -39.44 -42.87 -17.66
N MET A 84 -38.19 -43.32 -17.92
CA MET A 84 -37.13 -44.01 -17.14
C MET A 84 -35.73 -43.85 -17.83
N GLU A 85 -34.69 -44.54 -17.29
CA GLU A 85 -33.25 -44.69 -17.70
C GLU A 85 -32.84 -44.47 -19.20
N ASN A 86 -31.69 -43.91 -19.63
CA ASN A 86 -30.24 -43.92 -19.22
C ASN A 86 -29.35 -44.90 -20.04
N LEU A 87 -28.06 -44.55 -20.26
CA LEU A 87 -26.90 -45.33 -20.80
C LEU A 87 -26.66 -45.56 -22.34
N SER A 88 -25.72 -44.75 -22.90
CA SER A 88 -24.48 -45.11 -23.64
C SER A 88 -24.38 -46.25 -24.69
N ASN A 89 -23.85 -45.95 -25.91
CA ASN A 89 -22.45 -46.25 -26.33
C ASN A 89 -22.08 -45.70 -27.75
N ASP A 90 -20.77 -45.68 -28.07
CA ASP A 90 -20.01 -45.75 -29.36
C ASP A 90 -20.62 -45.26 -30.72
N GLY A 91 -19.86 -44.76 -31.71
CA GLY A 91 -18.42 -44.46 -31.83
C GLY A 91 -17.84 -44.75 -33.24
N ILE A 92 -16.87 -43.92 -33.73
CA ILE A 92 -16.07 -44.08 -34.99
C ILE A 92 -16.92 -43.99 -36.30
N THR A 93 -16.55 -43.53 -37.52
CA THR A 93 -15.35 -43.15 -38.32
C THR A 93 -15.64 -41.85 -39.11
N SER A 94 -14.79 -40.83 -39.33
CA SER A 94 -13.39 -40.72 -39.83
C SER A 94 -13.18 -40.96 -41.35
N LEU A 95 -12.26 -40.15 -41.95
CA LEU A 95 -11.54 -40.22 -43.26
C LEU A 95 -11.88 -39.05 -44.24
N LYS A 96 -10.97 -38.05 -44.43
CA LYS A 96 -9.91 -37.88 -45.49
C LYS A 96 -10.42 -37.17 -46.77
N GLU A 97 -9.69 -36.39 -47.60
CA GLU A 97 -8.39 -35.62 -47.66
C GLU A 97 -8.46 -34.74 -48.97
N THR A 98 -7.58 -33.81 -49.39
CA THR A 98 -6.20 -33.29 -49.09
C THR A 98 -6.25 -31.84 -48.53
N ALA A 99 -5.25 -30.92 -48.47
CA ALA A 99 -3.92 -30.65 -49.09
C ALA A 99 -3.95 -30.06 -50.54
N ASP A 100 -3.08 -29.12 -50.98
CA ASP A 100 -1.72 -28.67 -50.55
C ASP A 100 -1.41 -27.15 -50.84
N ASP A 101 -0.24 -26.66 -50.38
CA ASP A 101 0.68 -25.62 -50.97
C ASP A 101 0.22 -24.14 -51.22
N LEU A 102 1.08 -23.10 -51.33
CA LEU A 102 2.51 -22.81 -50.97
C LEU A 102 2.79 -21.28 -50.99
N ASP A 103 3.84 -20.83 -50.27
CA ASP A 103 4.69 -19.63 -50.51
C ASP A 103 4.06 -18.22 -50.73
N ALA A 104 4.82 -17.15 -51.02
CA ALA A 104 5.88 -16.49 -50.22
C ALA A 104 6.26 -15.11 -50.82
N ALA A 105 6.56 -14.11 -49.98
CA ALA A 105 7.16 -12.80 -50.34
C ALA A 105 6.31 -11.92 -51.32
N GLU A 106 6.67 -10.69 -51.74
CA GLU A 106 7.78 -9.78 -51.40
C GLU A 106 7.36 -8.27 -51.48
N LYS A 107 8.30 -7.39 -51.09
CA LYS A 107 8.35 -5.90 -50.97
C LYS A 107 7.76 -5.03 -52.11
N ALA A 108 7.61 -3.72 -51.76
CA ALA A 108 7.91 -2.52 -52.59
C ALA A 108 6.88 -2.14 -53.71
N GLU A 109 6.81 -0.91 -54.25
CA GLU A 109 7.55 0.36 -54.01
C GLU A 109 6.72 1.64 -54.38
N GLN A 110 7.34 2.82 -54.23
CA GLN A 110 7.23 4.14 -54.92
C GLN A 110 6.20 4.39 -56.07
N THR A 111 5.76 5.63 -56.45
CA THR A 111 5.75 7.03 -55.90
C THR A 111 4.84 7.93 -56.80
N ASP A 112 4.69 9.22 -56.43
CA ASP A 112 4.50 10.42 -57.29
C ASP A 112 3.17 10.75 -58.03
N ASN A 113 2.58 11.90 -57.64
CA ASN A 113 2.34 13.14 -58.43
C ASN A 113 2.16 13.07 -59.97
N PRO A 114 1.24 13.89 -60.55
CA PRO A 114 1.62 15.28 -60.93
C PRO A 114 0.51 16.37 -60.87
N THR A 115 0.84 17.59 -61.30
CA THR A 115 0.08 18.86 -61.23
C THR A 115 -0.23 19.52 -62.59
N SER A 116 -1.33 20.29 -62.67
CA SER A 116 -1.61 21.39 -63.64
C SER A 116 -2.91 22.12 -63.19
N ASP A 117 -3.02 23.44 -63.02
CA ASP A 117 -2.90 24.57 -63.99
C ASP A 117 -4.13 24.67 -64.94
N ASP A 118 -4.76 25.81 -65.28
CA ASP A 118 -4.43 27.26 -65.15
C ASP A 118 -5.69 28.20 -65.30
N LEU A 119 -5.52 29.53 -65.14
CA LEU A 119 -6.14 30.70 -65.85
C LEU A 119 -6.92 31.81 -65.07
N LEU A 120 -6.45 33.08 -65.28
CA LEU A 120 -7.12 34.41 -65.27
C LEU A 120 -7.64 34.98 -63.91
N ALA A 121 -7.15 36.10 -63.34
CA ALA A 121 -7.11 37.55 -63.76
C ALA A 121 -8.46 38.30 -63.58
N THR A 122 -8.60 39.54 -63.05
CA THR A 122 -7.71 40.72 -62.90
C THR A 122 -7.91 41.55 -61.59
N SER A 123 -7.15 42.65 -61.41
CA SER A 123 -7.28 43.76 -60.42
C SER A 123 -8.59 44.59 -60.52
N GLY A 124 -8.98 45.50 -59.60
CA GLY A 124 -8.41 46.02 -58.32
C GLY A 124 -9.01 47.41 -57.95
N GLU A 125 -8.71 47.99 -56.76
CA GLU A 125 -8.95 49.41 -56.33
C GLU A 125 -10.45 49.90 -56.20
N ASP A 126 -10.89 50.86 -55.36
CA ASP A 126 -10.35 51.52 -54.13
C ASP A 126 -11.47 52.28 -53.31
N SER A 127 -11.18 52.70 -52.06
CA SER A 127 -11.79 53.81 -51.25
C SER A 127 -13.27 53.85 -50.72
N ASP A 128 -13.42 54.12 -49.39
CA ASP A 128 -14.18 55.18 -48.65
C ASP A 128 -15.58 55.73 -49.11
N THR A 129 -16.54 56.19 -48.26
CA THR A 129 -16.71 56.33 -46.78
C THR A 129 -18.20 56.55 -46.33
N GLU A 130 -18.51 56.26 -45.04
CA GLU A 130 -19.54 56.85 -44.12
C GLU A 130 -21.09 56.95 -44.40
N LYS A 131 -21.87 56.66 -43.32
CA LYS A 131 -23.26 57.11 -42.94
C LYS A 131 -24.45 56.73 -43.86
N PHE A 132 -25.53 56.06 -43.39
CA PHE A 132 -26.72 56.72 -42.76
C PHE A 132 -27.77 55.74 -42.13
N SER A 133 -28.19 56.02 -40.88
CA SER A 133 -29.56 56.02 -40.25
C SER A 133 -30.76 55.07 -40.63
N LYS A 134 -31.50 54.67 -39.55
CA LYS A 134 -32.99 54.58 -39.35
C LYS A 134 -33.82 53.27 -39.49
N ASN A 135 -34.56 53.00 -38.38
CA ASN A 135 -35.97 52.53 -38.22
C ASN A 135 -36.42 51.11 -38.72
N GLY A 136 -37.38 50.42 -38.08
CA GLY A 136 -37.97 50.61 -36.73
C GLY A 136 -39.47 50.21 -36.57
N ILE A 137 -39.92 50.13 -35.29
CA ILE A 137 -41.30 50.28 -34.77
C ILE A 137 -42.27 49.07 -34.88
N THR A 138 -42.86 48.68 -33.72
CA THR A 138 -44.31 48.39 -33.50
C THR A 138 -44.61 48.24 -31.98
N ILE A 139 -45.89 48.10 -31.55
CA ILE A 139 -46.58 49.22 -30.87
C ILE A 139 -47.70 48.81 -29.85
N LEU A 140 -47.80 49.51 -28.70
CA LEU A 140 -48.99 49.75 -27.82
C LEU A 140 -49.62 48.59 -26.98
N LYS A 141 -50.40 48.80 -25.88
CA LYS A 141 -51.07 50.01 -25.30
C LYS A 141 -51.48 49.90 -23.78
N ASP A 142 -51.59 51.05 -23.09
CA ASP A 142 -52.44 51.42 -21.88
C ASP A 142 -52.36 50.60 -20.55
N THR A 143 -52.65 51.09 -19.31
CA THR A 143 -53.15 52.40 -18.75
C THR A 143 -52.64 52.61 -17.28
N ALA A 144 -53.04 53.69 -16.57
CA ALA A 144 -52.53 54.12 -15.24
C ALA A 144 -53.57 54.06 -14.08
N ASP A 145 -53.17 54.41 -12.83
CA ASP A 145 -53.85 55.42 -11.95
C ASP A 145 -53.30 55.51 -10.48
N ASP A 146 -52.90 56.74 -10.09
CA ASP A 146 -53.17 57.53 -8.84
C ASP A 146 -52.73 57.20 -7.36
N LEU A 147 -52.38 58.32 -6.64
CA LEU A 147 -52.39 58.61 -5.17
C LEU A 147 -51.35 57.93 -4.21
N ASP A 148 -50.81 58.54 -3.13
CA ASP A 148 -50.91 59.93 -2.58
C ASP A 148 -49.67 60.36 -1.69
N ALA A 149 -49.75 61.54 -1.07
CA ALA A 149 -48.78 62.30 -0.21
C ALA A 149 -48.17 61.59 1.05
N GLU A 150 -47.26 62.14 1.89
CA GLU A 150 -46.93 63.55 2.23
C GLU A 150 -45.48 63.77 2.80
N GLN A 151 -45.22 64.92 3.44
CA GLN A 151 -43.93 65.56 3.83
C GLN A 151 -43.51 65.17 5.30
N THR A 152 -42.51 65.70 6.03
CA THR A 152 -41.53 66.84 5.97
C THR A 152 -40.34 66.45 6.92
N GLU A 153 -39.05 66.68 6.62
CA GLU A 153 -38.21 67.90 6.80
C GLU A 153 -37.69 68.20 8.24
N ILE A 154 -36.53 68.89 8.32
CA ILE A 154 -35.93 69.69 9.44
C ILE A 154 -34.64 69.14 10.13
N LEU A 155 -33.73 70.07 10.39
CA LEU A 155 -32.33 70.05 10.87
C LEU A 155 -32.22 70.81 12.23
N PRO A 156 -31.04 71.15 12.83
CA PRO A 156 -29.73 70.47 13.00
C PRO A 156 -29.17 70.57 14.47
N ASN A 157 -27.88 70.23 14.64
CA ASN A 157 -26.86 70.93 15.47
C ASN A 157 -26.69 70.69 17.00
N ASN A 158 -25.45 70.28 17.32
CA ASN A 158 -24.51 70.85 18.32
C ASN A 158 -24.70 70.73 19.85
N ASN A 159 -23.69 70.05 20.44
CA ASN A 159 -22.85 70.48 21.57
C ASN A 159 -23.26 70.25 23.04
N ILE A 160 -22.20 70.22 23.87
CA ILE A 160 -22.11 70.37 25.34
C ILE A 160 -22.38 69.11 26.20
N THR A 161 -21.27 68.37 26.42
CA THR A 161 -20.82 67.73 27.68
C THR A 161 -21.84 67.39 28.80
N GLY A 162 -21.95 66.10 29.11
CA GLY A 162 -21.27 65.56 30.30
C GLY A 162 -22.06 65.21 31.57
N LEU A 163 -21.68 64.04 32.12
CA LEU A 163 -21.79 63.58 33.52
C LEU A 163 -23.09 62.91 34.05
N LYS A 164 -22.88 61.66 34.50
CA LYS A 164 -23.51 60.90 35.62
C LYS A 164 -24.92 60.32 35.46
N GLY A 165 -25.05 59.05 35.90
CA GLY A 165 -26.28 58.51 36.46
C GLY A 165 -26.49 57.00 36.22
N ASP A 166 -26.01 56.13 37.11
CA ASP A 166 -26.29 54.69 37.08
C ASP A 166 -27.71 54.37 37.57
N ALA A 167 -28.41 53.41 36.93
CA ALA A 167 -29.24 52.36 37.59
C ALA A 167 -29.91 51.37 36.60
N ASN A 168 -29.55 50.09 36.73
CA ASN A 168 -30.38 48.86 36.65
C ASN A 168 -31.62 48.74 35.73
N GLY A 169 -31.73 47.66 34.94
CA GLY A 169 -33.02 47.15 34.44
C GLY A 169 -32.96 46.04 33.37
N MET A 170 -33.14 44.78 33.78
CA MET A 170 -33.13 43.51 33.03
C MET A 170 -33.94 43.38 31.71
N ASP A 171 -33.51 42.37 30.92
CA ASP A 171 -34.21 41.56 29.89
C ASP A 171 -34.85 42.28 28.68
N PHE A 172 -34.56 41.91 27.42
CA PHE A 172 -34.85 40.61 26.80
C PHE A 172 -33.87 40.23 25.65
N ALA A 173 -33.91 38.96 25.21
CA ALA A 173 -33.33 38.50 23.92
C ALA A 173 -34.29 38.83 22.74
N SER A 174 -33.94 38.71 21.45
CA SER A 174 -32.98 37.83 20.76
C SER A 174 -32.57 38.36 19.37
N GLU A 175 -31.70 37.61 18.67
CA GLU A 175 -31.30 37.77 17.25
C GLU A 175 -30.45 39.01 16.90
N ALA A 176 -29.68 39.05 15.80
CA ALA A 176 -28.64 38.15 15.26
C ALA A 176 -28.09 38.79 13.98
N GLU A 177 -26.76 39.01 13.84
CA GLU A 177 -26.03 38.98 12.55
C GLU A 177 -24.51 39.23 12.68
N LEU A 178 -23.78 39.13 11.56
CA LEU A 178 -22.31 39.16 11.46
C LEU A 178 -21.74 40.59 11.37
N SER A 179 -20.50 40.80 11.82
CA SER A 179 -19.49 41.56 11.06
C SER A 179 -18.07 41.41 11.62
N ASN A 180 -17.10 41.81 10.80
CA ASN A 180 -15.68 41.42 10.86
C ASN A 180 -14.79 42.30 11.77
N GLU A 181 -13.61 41.75 12.08
CA GLU A 181 -12.30 42.43 12.19
C GLU A 181 -11.81 43.17 13.47
N ASN A 182 -10.56 42.80 13.83
CA ASN A 182 -9.44 43.63 14.34
C ASN A 182 -9.67 44.49 15.62
N MET A 183 -8.92 44.33 16.72
CA MET A 183 -7.45 44.39 16.75
C MET A 183 -6.83 44.10 18.15
N SER A 184 -5.71 43.37 18.17
CA SER A 184 -4.55 43.40 19.09
C SER A 184 -4.67 43.67 20.62
N LEU A 185 -4.10 42.72 21.38
CA LEU A 185 -3.27 42.90 22.60
C LEU A 185 -3.38 44.23 23.39
N THR A 186 -4.12 44.25 24.50
CA THR A 186 -3.63 44.80 25.81
C THR A 186 -4.59 44.53 26.96
N LEU A 187 -4.23 43.62 27.89
CA LEU A 187 -4.46 43.74 29.34
C LEU A 187 -4.01 42.48 30.10
N LEU A 188 -2.91 42.61 30.86
CA LEU A 188 -2.55 41.95 32.13
C LEU A 188 -1.02 41.90 32.26
N ASN A 189 -0.42 43.06 32.54
CA ASN A 189 1.01 43.17 32.82
C ASN A 189 1.29 44.22 33.92
N GLU A 190 0.72 43.98 35.10
CA GLU A 190 1.08 44.53 36.42
C GLU A 190 0.60 43.46 37.43
N ILE A 191 1.39 43.00 38.40
CA ILE A 191 1.79 43.71 39.62
C ILE A 191 3.26 43.39 39.99
N ARG A 192 3.94 44.32 40.68
CA ARG A 192 5.34 44.17 41.14
C ARG A 192 5.47 43.30 42.40
N PRO A 193 6.61 42.60 42.60
CA PRO A 193 6.88 41.89 43.86
C PRO A 193 7.20 42.84 45.02
N VAL A 194 6.83 42.44 46.23
CA VAL A 194 7.26 43.05 47.50
C VAL A 194 7.93 41.97 48.35
N SER A 195 9.13 42.27 48.87
CA SER A 195 9.94 41.34 49.64
C SER A 195 9.73 41.48 51.15
N ILE A 196 9.42 40.37 51.84
CA ILE A 196 9.70 40.18 53.27
C ILE A 196 10.43 38.82 53.39
N ALA A 197 11.37 38.72 54.31
CA ALA A 197 12.36 37.63 54.36
C ALA A 197 12.30 36.79 55.64
N ALA A 198 12.70 35.52 55.49
CA ALA A 198 13.09 34.56 56.54
C ALA A 198 11.97 34.10 57.51
N ASN A 199 11.86 32.82 57.89
CA ASN A 199 12.88 31.75 57.91
C ASN A 199 12.28 30.38 57.55
N GLY A 200 13.15 29.46 57.08
CA GLY A 200 13.11 28.03 57.42
C GLY A 200 12.04 27.14 56.77
N GLU A 201 12.51 26.06 56.12
CA GLU A 201 11.76 24.81 55.90
C GLU A 201 10.45 24.86 55.08
N ASP A 202 10.48 25.37 53.84
CA ASP A 202 9.77 24.69 52.74
C ASP A 202 10.29 25.09 51.34
N GLU A 203 11.01 24.20 50.65
CA GLU A 203 11.55 24.46 49.29
C GLU A 203 11.31 23.30 48.29
N LEU A 204 10.54 22.27 48.68
CA LEU A 204 10.26 21.07 47.86
C LEU A 204 8.81 20.97 47.36
N SER A 205 7.88 21.75 47.92
CA SER A 205 6.45 21.71 47.60
C SER A 205 6.06 22.54 46.37
N ASN A 206 6.45 23.82 46.32
CA ASN A 206 5.97 24.79 45.33
C ASN A 206 6.36 24.50 43.86
N VAL A 207 7.51 23.88 43.61
CA VAL A 207 7.96 23.53 42.25
C VAL A 207 7.05 22.47 41.62
N HIS A 208 6.49 21.56 42.41
CA HIS A 208 5.68 20.46 41.90
C HIS A 208 4.24 20.90 41.56
N LEU A 209 3.69 21.87 42.30
CA LEU A 209 2.34 22.38 42.09
C LEU A 209 2.23 23.26 40.83
N SER A 210 3.24 24.10 40.56
CA SER A 210 3.29 24.91 39.34
C SER A 210 3.39 24.05 38.07
N GLY A 211 4.15 22.96 38.11
CA GLY A 211 4.21 21.96 37.05
C GLY A 211 2.86 21.27 36.81
N LEU A 212 2.17 20.85 37.87
CA LEU A 212 0.85 20.21 37.79
C LEU A 212 -0.22 21.15 37.20
N ILE A 213 -0.26 22.42 37.62
CA ILE A 213 -1.16 23.44 37.06
C ILE A 213 -0.85 23.70 35.57
N GLY A 214 0.43 23.67 35.17
CA GLY A 214 0.84 23.75 33.77
C GLY A 214 0.36 22.55 32.94
N MET A 215 0.45 21.33 33.50
CA MET A 215 -0.06 20.11 32.86
C MET A 215 -1.59 20.13 32.70
N ILE A 216 -2.34 20.52 33.73
CA ILE A 216 -3.80 20.66 33.68
C ILE A 216 -4.20 21.66 32.59
N ARG A 217 -3.56 22.83 32.56
CA ARG A 217 -3.85 23.88 31.56
C ARG A 217 -3.49 23.47 30.12
N ASN A 218 -2.53 22.57 29.93
CA ASN A 218 -2.27 21.94 28.63
C ASN A 218 -3.29 20.83 28.30
N ALA A 219 -3.75 20.05 29.27
CA ALA A 219 -4.80 19.06 29.06
C ALA A 219 -6.13 19.74 28.66
N GLU A 220 -6.50 20.84 29.33
CA GLU A 220 -7.66 21.68 28.98
C GLU A 220 -7.57 22.20 27.54
N LYS A 221 -6.40 22.73 27.12
CA LYS A 221 -6.15 23.13 25.73
C LYS A 221 -6.30 21.97 24.75
N ASN A 222 -5.73 20.81 25.06
CA ASN A 222 -5.79 19.63 24.19
C ASN A 222 -7.23 19.11 24.06
N ILE A 223 -8.01 19.14 25.14
CA ILE A 223 -9.45 18.80 25.13
C ILE A 223 -10.24 19.81 24.26
N HIS A 224 -9.95 21.11 24.37
CA HIS A 224 -10.56 22.12 23.50
C HIS A 224 -10.20 21.92 22.01
N LEU A 225 -8.95 21.60 21.69
CA LEU A 225 -8.51 21.31 20.33
C LEU A 225 -9.18 20.04 19.78
N LEU A 226 -9.27 18.97 20.56
CA LEU A 226 -9.99 17.74 20.20
C LEU A 226 -11.49 17.98 19.98
N ASN A 227 -12.13 18.77 20.84
CA ASN A 227 -13.53 19.13 20.68
C ASN A 227 -13.77 20.02 19.45
N HIS A 228 -12.86 20.95 19.14
CA HIS A 228 -12.95 21.77 17.94
C HIS A 228 -12.79 20.94 16.66
N ALA A 229 -11.75 20.10 16.59
CA ALA A 229 -11.55 19.17 15.46
C ALA A 229 -12.72 18.20 15.27
N ARG A 230 -13.35 17.75 16.37
CA ARG A 230 -14.56 16.93 16.35
C ARG A 230 -15.79 17.68 15.83
N ILE A 231 -15.90 18.98 16.04
CA ILE A 231 -16.97 19.82 15.47
C ILE A 231 -16.76 19.97 13.96
N THR A 232 -15.56 20.35 13.52
CA THR A 232 -15.24 20.49 12.09
C THR A 232 -15.44 19.17 11.33
N ALA A 233 -15.04 18.04 11.92
CA ALA A 233 -15.29 16.72 11.32
C ALA A 233 -16.79 16.35 11.20
N LEU A 234 -17.68 16.94 12.02
CA LEU A 234 -19.13 16.79 11.86
C LEU A 234 -19.70 17.71 10.77
N GLU A 235 -19.19 18.95 10.70
CA GLU A 235 -19.53 19.92 9.65
C GLU A 235 -19.14 19.39 8.25
N ASP A 236 -17.93 18.83 8.11
CA ASP A 236 -17.48 18.17 6.87
C ASP A 236 -18.33 16.95 6.50
N LEU A 237 -18.75 16.13 7.48
CA LEU A 237 -19.64 14.98 7.23
C LEU A 237 -21.04 15.42 6.77
N GLU A 238 -21.57 16.52 7.30
CA GLU A 238 -22.85 17.09 6.88
C GLU A 238 -22.77 17.71 5.48
N LYS A 239 -21.65 18.39 5.16
CA LYS A 239 -21.34 18.85 3.80
C LYS A 239 -21.25 17.69 2.80
N ILE A 240 -20.44 16.67 3.08
CA ILE A 240 -20.31 15.46 2.23
C ILE A 240 -21.67 14.78 2.01
N ARG A 241 -22.53 14.76 3.05
CA ARG A 241 -23.90 14.26 2.92
C ARG A 241 -24.73 15.10 1.96
N SER A 242 -24.69 16.44 2.06
CA SER A 242 -25.40 17.32 1.12
C SER A 242 -24.95 17.14 -0.33
N GLU A 243 -23.63 16.95 -0.55
CA GLU A 243 -23.06 16.73 -1.87
C GLU A 243 -23.48 15.37 -2.44
N LYS A 244 -23.57 14.33 -1.60
CA LYS A 244 -24.13 13.02 -1.98
C LYS A 244 -25.61 13.11 -2.35
N GLU A 245 -26.42 13.83 -1.57
CA GLU A 245 -27.85 14.00 -1.86
C GLU A 245 -28.06 14.80 -3.18
N ALA A 246 -27.22 15.79 -3.47
CA ALA A 246 -27.20 16.51 -4.75
C ALA A 246 -26.73 15.65 -5.93
N LEU A 247 -25.76 14.75 -5.74
CA LEU A 247 -25.30 13.79 -6.75
C LEU A 247 -26.37 12.72 -7.05
N GLN A 248 -27.07 12.22 -6.03
CA GLN A 248 -28.22 11.32 -6.21
C GLN A 248 -29.32 11.99 -7.06
N GLY A 249 -29.64 13.26 -6.78
CA GLY A 249 -30.59 14.03 -7.60
C GLY A 249 -30.18 14.12 -9.08
N LYS A 250 -28.89 14.30 -9.37
CA LYS A 250 -28.36 14.28 -10.76
C LYS A 250 -28.45 12.89 -11.40
N MET A 251 -28.20 11.82 -10.64
CA MET A 251 -28.29 10.44 -11.13
C MET A 251 -29.73 10.08 -11.54
N ASN A 252 -30.72 10.39 -10.70
CA ASN A 252 -32.14 10.16 -11.01
C ASN A 252 -32.58 10.91 -12.29
N VAL A 253 -32.04 12.11 -12.55
CA VAL A 253 -32.31 12.88 -13.79
C VAL A 253 -31.65 12.25 -15.02
N LEU A 254 -30.51 11.58 -14.87
CA LEU A 254 -29.86 10.84 -15.96
C LEU A 254 -30.59 9.53 -16.25
N GLU A 255 -31.06 8.80 -15.24
CA GLU A 255 -31.92 7.62 -15.40
C GLU A 255 -33.22 7.95 -16.16
N MET A 256 -33.88 9.05 -15.80
CA MET A 256 -35.09 9.52 -16.50
C MET A 256 -34.81 9.85 -17.97
N LYS A 257 -33.66 10.46 -18.29
CA LYS A 257 -33.24 10.71 -19.68
C LYS A 257 -32.89 9.44 -20.43
N LEU A 258 -32.30 8.45 -19.76
CA LEU A 258 -31.98 7.15 -20.36
C LEU A 258 -33.27 6.43 -20.79
N ALA A 259 -34.29 6.40 -19.93
CA ALA A 259 -35.61 5.88 -20.25
C ALA A 259 -36.28 6.64 -21.41
N GLU A 260 -36.11 7.97 -21.49
CA GLU A 260 -36.60 8.79 -22.62
C GLU A 260 -35.88 8.44 -23.94
N THR A 261 -34.60 8.08 -23.90
CA THR A 261 -33.85 7.62 -25.10
C THR A 261 -34.19 6.19 -25.51
N ASP A 262 -34.38 5.27 -24.56
CA ASP A 262 -34.77 3.89 -24.83
C ASP A 262 -36.16 3.81 -25.48
N GLU A 263 -37.12 4.62 -25.03
CA GLU A 263 -38.45 4.70 -25.65
C GLU A 263 -38.40 5.29 -27.07
N LYS A 264 -37.51 6.26 -27.34
CA LYS A 264 -37.28 6.80 -28.70
C LYS A 264 -36.65 5.75 -29.62
N LEU A 265 -35.70 4.94 -29.11
CA LEU A 265 -35.16 3.79 -29.82
C LEU A 265 -36.24 2.74 -30.12
N ARG A 266 -37.14 2.47 -29.15
CA ARG A 266 -38.27 1.56 -29.34
C ARG A 266 -39.23 2.03 -30.44
N VAL A 267 -39.52 3.32 -30.51
CA VAL A 267 -40.34 3.92 -31.59
C VAL A 267 -39.62 3.85 -32.94
N ALA A 268 -38.32 4.13 -33.01
CA ALA A 268 -37.54 4.01 -34.24
C ALA A 268 -37.50 2.56 -34.76
N ALA A 269 -37.37 1.57 -33.87
CA ALA A 269 -37.44 0.15 -34.23
C ALA A 269 -38.82 -0.25 -34.78
N GLN A 270 -39.92 0.28 -34.21
CA GLN A 270 -41.26 0.05 -34.76
C GLN A 270 -41.46 0.71 -36.14
N GLN A 271 -40.85 1.88 -36.37
CA GLN A 271 -40.85 2.52 -37.69
C GLN A 271 -40.06 1.70 -38.72
N LYS A 272 -38.90 1.13 -38.35
CA LYS A 272 -38.10 0.26 -39.24
C LYS A 272 -38.89 -0.96 -39.72
N MET A 273 -39.53 -1.70 -38.81
CA MET A 273 -40.37 -2.85 -39.19
C MET A 273 -41.57 -2.45 -40.07
N HIS A 274 -42.07 -1.22 -39.96
CA HIS A 274 -43.14 -0.74 -40.83
C HIS A 274 -42.65 -0.42 -42.24
N VAL A 275 -41.42 0.07 -42.40
CA VAL A 275 -40.78 0.27 -43.72
C VAL A 275 -40.49 -1.07 -44.37
N GLU A 276 -39.89 -2.03 -43.64
CA GLU A 276 -39.61 -3.39 -44.14
C GLU A 276 -40.90 -4.08 -44.65
N LEU A 277 -42.03 -3.92 -43.93
CA LEU A 277 -43.34 -4.44 -44.36
C LEU A 277 -43.90 -3.75 -45.63
N LEU A 278 -43.56 -2.49 -45.87
CA LEU A 278 -43.96 -1.76 -47.09
C LEU A 278 -43.10 -2.15 -48.29
N GLU A 279 -41.81 -2.46 -48.07
CA GLU A 279 -40.91 -3.00 -49.08
C GLU A 279 -41.36 -4.41 -49.54
N ASP A 280 -41.72 -5.30 -48.60
CA ASP A 280 -42.32 -6.61 -48.92
C ASP A 280 -43.60 -6.49 -49.77
N GLN A 281 -44.45 -5.49 -49.50
CA GLN A 281 -45.68 -5.25 -50.27
C GLN A 281 -45.39 -4.71 -51.68
N LEU A 282 -44.39 -3.84 -51.84
CA LEU A 282 -43.93 -3.36 -53.14
C LEU A 282 -43.32 -4.50 -53.98
N GLU A 283 -42.58 -5.41 -53.35
CA GLU A 283 -41.98 -6.55 -54.05
C GLU A 283 -43.03 -7.60 -54.43
N GLN A 284 -44.08 -7.81 -53.61
CA GLN A 284 -45.25 -8.60 -54.04
C GLN A 284 -45.95 -7.99 -55.27
N LEU A 285 -46.21 -6.68 -55.27
CA LEU A 285 -46.83 -5.99 -56.41
C LEU A 285 -45.99 -6.05 -57.69
N ARG A 286 -44.66 -5.99 -57.58
CA ARG A 286 -43.74 -6.21 -58.71
C ARG A 286 -43.86 -7.63 -59.27
N ASN A 287 -43.93 -8.64 -58.41
CA ASN A 287 -44.06 -10.02 -58.83
C ASN A 287 -45.43 -10.31 -59.48
N GLU A 288 -46.52 -9.70 -59.01
CA GLU A 288 -47.83 -9.78 -59.68
C GLU A 288 -47.85 -9.11 -61.06
N LEU A 289 -47.10 -8.00 -61.24
CA LEU A 289 -46.96 -7.34 -62.54
C LEU A 289 -46.14 -8.17 -63.53
N LEU A 290 -45.01 -8.74 -63.08
CA LEU A 290 -44.19 -9.64 -63.89
C LEU A 290 -44.96 -10.89 -64.32
N ALA A 291 -45.78 -11.47 -63.42
CA ALA A 291 -46.64 -12.62 -63.72
C ALA A 291 -47.74 -12.35 -64.77
N ARG A 292 -47.93 -11.11 -65.23
CA ARG A 292 -48.85 -10.73 -66.30
C ARG A 292 -48.18 -10.36 -67.63
N GLY A 293 -46.84 -10.35 -67.70
CA GLY A 293 -46.10 -9.87 -68.88
C GLY A 293 -45.95 -10.90 -70.02
N ASP A 294 -45.57 -12.14 -69.69
CA ASP A 294 -45.10 -13.12 -70.67
C ASP A 294 -46.23 -13.95 -71.32
N ASN A 295 -47.14 -13.31 -72.05
CA ASN A 295 -48.16 -14.05 -72.81
C ASN A 295 -48.73 -13.36 -74.07
N GLU A 296 -47.87 -12.91 -75.00
CA GLU A 296 -48.12 -12.94 -76.45
C GLU A 296 -46.83 -12.57 -77.24
N GLY A 297 -46.75 -12.89 -78.54
CA GLY A 297 -45.57 -12.53 -79.33
C GLY A 297 -45.61 -12.86 -80.82
N SER A 298 -44.60 -12.37 -81.55
CA SER A 298 -44.29 -12.60 -82.97
C SER A 298 -45.26 -12.05 -84.03
N MET A 299 -44.81 -11.06 -84.83
CA MET A 299 -44.60 -11.21 -86.29
C MET A 299 -44.27 -9.89 -87.05
N HIS A 300 -43.32 -9.99 -87.99
CA HIS A 300 -43.20 -9.27 -89.28
C HIS A 300 -43.23 -7.72 -89.37
N ASP A 301 -42.02 -7.15 -89.42
CA ASP A 301 -41.47 -6.30 -90.51
C ASP A 301 -42.44 -5.55 -91.48
N LYS A 302 -42.39 -4.20 -91.43
CA LYS A 302 -42.26 -3.33 -92.63
C LYS A 302 -41.95 -1.85 -92.29
N HIS A 303 -41.20 -1.20 -93.16
CA HIS A 303 -40.84 0.23 -93.08
C HIS A 303 -42.05 1.19 -93.04
N VAL A 304 -42.06 2.09 -92.04
CA VAL A 304 -42.61 3.47 -92.13
C VAL A 304 -41.63 4.42 -91.42
N SER A 305 -41.58 5.69 -91.83
CA SER A 305 -40.69 6.74 -91.33
C SER A 305 -40.96 7.17 -89.88
N LEU A 306 -39.92 7.57 -89.13
CA LEU A 306 -40.02 8.13 -87.78
C LEU A 306 -40.87 9.40 -87.71
N PRO A 307 -41.67 9.57 -86.65
CA PRO A 307 -41.94 10.85 -86.01
C PRO A 307 -40.98 11.12 -84.83
N PHE A 308 -40.80 12.40 -84.48
CA PHE A 308 -39.79 12.92 -83.57
C PHE A 308 -39.92 12.53 -82.06
N SER A 309 -40.93 11.73 -81.68
CA SER A 309 -41.34 11.54 -80.27
C SER A 309 -40.43 10.59 -79.46
N LEU A 310 -39.95 9.51 -80.09
CA LEU A 310 -39.24 8.43 -79.38
C LEU A 310 -37.83 8.82 -78.91
N SER A 311 -37.26 9.92 -79.41
CA SER A 311 -35.94 10.39 -78.94
C SER A 311 -36.05 11.10 -77.60
N GLU A 312 -37.10 11.92 -77.39
CA GLU A 312 -37.34 12.57 -76.10
C GLU A 312 -37.67 11.52 -75.03
N GLU A 313 -38.51 10.52 -75.32
CA GLU A 313 -38.80 9.43 -74.38
C GLU A 313 -37.54 8.62 -74.03
N LEU A 314 -36.67 8.32 -75.01
CA LEU A 314 -35.43 7.57 -74.75
C LEU A 314 -34.41 8.38 -73.94
N ASP A 315 -34.28 9.69 -74.19
CA ASP A 315 -33.36 10.55 -73.44
C ASP A 315 -33.91 10.93 -72.05
N VAL A 316 -35.24 11.04 -71.88
CA VAL A 316 -35.90 11.11 -70.56
C VAL A 316 -35.61 9.83 -69.76
N LEU A 317 -35.84 8.65 -70.33
CA LEU A 317 -35.53 7.36 -69.68
C LEU A 317 -34.03 7.22 -69.38
N ARG A 318 -33.13 7.84 -70.16
CA ARG A 318 -31.69 7.91 -69.83
C ARG A 318 -31.40 8.84 -68.66
N THR A 319 -32.01 10.02 -68.59
CA THR A 319 -31.83 10.92 -67.44
C THR A 319 -32.43 10.33 -66.16
N GLU A 320 -33.55 9.60 -66.27
CA GLU A 320 -34.16 8.87 -65.15
C GLU A 320 -33.28 7.69 -64.70
N ASN A 321 -32.76 6.89 -65.63
CA ASN A 321 -31.75 5.85 -65.30
C ASN A 321 -30.46 6.44 -64.71
N LEU A 322 -30.05 7.64 -65.13
CA LEU A 322 -28.88 8.31 -64.57
C LEU A 322 -29.16 8.83 -63.15
N SER A 323 -30.35 9.37 -62.88
CA SER A 323 -30.79 9.69 -61.52
C SER A 323 -30.80 8.43 -60.66
N LEU A 324 -31.57 7.41 -61.04
CA LEU A 324 -31.70 6.15 -60.28
C LEU A 324 -30.34 5.49 -60.01
N LYS A 325 -29.37 5.63 -60.93
CA LYS A 325 -28.00 5.16 -60.72
C LYS A 325 -27.23 5.99 -59.69
N ASN A 326 -27.37 7.32 -59.70
CA ASN A 326 -26.79 8.21 -58.69
C ASN A 326 -27.47 7.98 -57.31
N ASP A 327 -28.79 7.81 -57.30
CA ASP A 327 -29.61 7.57 -56.11
C ASP A 327 -29.24 6.21 -55.47
N LEU A 328 -29.04 5.16 -56.27
CA LEU A 328 -28.46 3.88 -55.82
C LEU A 328 -27.01 4.01 -55.32
N GLN A 329 -26.25 4.99 -55.83
CA GLN A 329 -24.88 5.22 -55.41
C GLN A 329 -24.81 6.01 -54.09
N ALA A 330 -25.78 6.90 -53.83
CA ALA A 330 -26.02 7.55 -52.55
C ALA A 330 -26.50 6.54 -51.49
N LEU A 331 -27.55 5.77 -51.78
CA LEU A 331 -28.04 4.69 -50.89
C LEU A 331 -26.93 3.68 -50.51
N LYS A 332 -25.98 3.43 -51.42
CA LYS A 332 -24.82 2.56 -51.14
C LYS A 332 -23.76 3.22 -50.24
N ALA A 333 -23.66 4.55 -50.23
CA ALA A 333 -22.85 5.28 -49.26
C ALA A 333 -23.54 5.30 -47.88
N ASP A 334 -24.84 5.61 -47.85
CA ASP A 334 -25.65 5.62 -46.63
C ASP A 334 -25.65 4.24 -45.93
N LEU A 335 -25.72 3.15 -46.71
CA LEU A 335 -25.60 1.78 -46.20
C LEU A 335 -24.19 1.48 -45.63
N GLY A 336 -23.16 2.15 -46.14
CA GLY A 336 -21.80 2.11 -45.59
C GLY A 336 -21.71 2.79 -44.22
N ASP A 337 -22.33 3.97 -44.08
CA ASP A 337 -22.42 4.68 -42.81
C ASP A 337 -23.29 3.92 -41.79
N ILE A 338 -24.38 3.26 -42.23
CA ILE A 338 -25.17 2.35 -41.38
C ILE A 338 -24.31 1.19 -40.86
N LYS A 339 -23.41 0.63 -41.67
CA LYS A 339 -22.46 -0.38 -41.17
C LYS A 339 -21.49 0.21 -40.13
N GLY A 340 -21.04 1.44 -40.35
CA GLY A 340 -20.23 2.19 -39.37
C GLY A 340 -20.97 2.50 -38.07
N THR A 341 -22.31 2.65 -38.09
CA THR A 341 -23.11 2.77 -36.87
C THR A 341 -23.33 1.41 -36.18
N ASP A 342 -23.51 0.31 -36.91
CA ASP A 342 -23.58 -1.04 -36.32
C ASP A 342 -22.29 -1.42 -35.57
N GLU A 343 -21.12 -1.18 -36.17
CA GLU A 343 -19.83 -1.41 -35.52
C GLU A 343 -19.65 -0.54 -34.24
N ARG A 344 -20.24 0.66 -34.21
CA ARG A 344 -20.29 1.52 -33.00
C ARG A 344 -21.32 1.04 -31.98
N VAL A 345 -22.49 0.55 -32.40
CA VAL A 345 -23.50 -0.06 -31.51
C VAL A 345 -22.89 -1.28 -30.80
N GLN A 346 -22.21 -2.16 -31.52
CA GLN A 346 -21.52 -3.30 -30.90
C GLN A 346 -20.41 -2.89 -29.92
N MET A 347 -19.75 -1.73 -30.08
CA MET A 347 -18.85 -1.21 -29.05
C MET A 347 -19.63 -0.75 -27.81
N LEU A 348 -20.71 0.00 -28.00
CA LEU A 348 -21.57 0.48 -26.91
C LEU A 348 -22.27 -0.66 -26.15
N GLU A 349 -22.61 -1.78 -26.80
CA GLU A 349 -23.12 -2.98 -26.13
C GLU A 349 -22.07 -3.67 -25.27
N ARG A 350 -20.81 -3.75 -25.73
CA ARG A 350 -19.70 -4.28 -24.93
C ARG A 350 -19.40 -3.39 -23.72
N GLU A 351 -19.44 -2.06 -23.91
CA GLU A 351 -19.28 -1.07 -22.84
C GLU A 351 -20.44 -1.10 -21.85
N LYS A 352 -21.69 -1.21 -22.32
CA LYS A 352 -22.89 -1.44 -21.49
C LYS A 352 -22.75 -2.70 -20.65
N SER A 353 -22.36 -3.83 -21.24
CA SER A 353 -22.17 -5.10 -20.51
C SER A 353 -21.08 -5.00 -19.43
N PHE A 354 -19.98 -4.27 -19.73
CA PHE A 354 -18.94 -3.97 -18.75
C PHE A 354 -19.47 -3.10 -17.59
N LEU A 355 -20.24 -2.05 -17.90
CA LEU A 355 -20.86 -1.17 -16.91
C LEU A 355 -21.90 -1.90 -16.05
N GLU A 356 -22.75 -2.76 -16.63
CA GLU A 356 -23.69 -3.63 -15.91
C GLU A 356 -22.97 -4.58 -14.94
N SER A 357 -21.85 -5.18 -15.36
CA SER A 357 -21.02 -6.01 -14.49
C SER A 357 -20.40 -5.22 -13.33
N SER A 358 -20.03 -3.96 -13.58
CA SER A 358 -19.47 -3.04 -12.60
C SER A 358 -20.52 -2.55 -11.60
N LEU A 359 -21.73 -2.24 -12.08
CA LEU A 359 -22.89 -1.88 -11.26
C LEU A 359 -23.26 -3.03 -10.32
N LYS A 360 -23.37 -4.25 -10.83
CA LYS A 360 -23.58 -5.46 -10.02
C LYS A 360 -22.45 -5.69 -9.00
N GLY A 361 -21.22 -5.30 -9.33
CA GLY A 361 -20.09 -5.27 -8.39
C GLY A 361 -20.20 -4.20 -7.30
N LEU A 362 -20.88 -3.08 -7.56
CA LEU A 362 -21.20 -2.03 -6.61
C LEU A 362 -22.41 -2.38 -5.74
N ASP A 363 -23.46 -2.99 -6.29
CA ASP A 363 -24.63 -3.45 -5.53
C ASP A 363 -24.26 -4.48 -4.47
N ASN A 364 -23.38 -5.44 -4.82
CA ASN A 364 -22.85 -6.41 -3.85
C ASN A 364 -22.05 -5.74 -2.72
N LYS A 365 -21.32 -4.66 -3.03
CA LYS A 365 -20.61 -3.84 -2.01
C LYS A 365 -21.58 -3.00 -1.19
N LEU A 366 -22.66 -2.50 -1.79
CA LEU A 366 -23.70 -1.73 -1.10
C LEU A 366 -24.49 -2.61 -0.13
N ALA A 367 -24.83 -3.84 -0.53
CA ALA A 367 -25.48 -4.82 0.35
C ALA A 367 -24.58 -5.18 1.55
N ALA A 368 -23.29 -5.46 1.33
CA ALA A 368 -22.33 -5.65 2.42
C ALA A 368 -22.22 -4.40 3.33
N SER A 369 -22.18 -3.20 2.73
CA SER A 369 -22.15 -1.93 3.47
C SER A 369 -23.44 -1.69 4.28
N GLN A 370 -24.60 -2.18 3.83
CA GLN A 370 -25.86 -2.11 4.57
C GLN A 370 -25.89 -3.09 5.76
N GLU A 371 -25.25 -4.25 5.63
CA GLU A 371 -25.02 -5.16 6.75
C GLU A 371 -24.11 -4.50 7.82
N ASP A 372 -23.03 -3.83 7.38
CA ASP A 372 -22.11 -3.12 8.28
C ASP A 372 -22.72 -1.85 8.89
N VAL A 373 -23.57 -1.12 8.16
CA VAL A 373 -24.43 -0.05 8.72
C VAL A 373 -25.39 -0.60 9.77
N SER A 374 -25.90 -1.82 9.59
CA SER A 374 -26.76 -2.48 10.58
C SER A 374 -25.97 -2.84 11.86
N LYS A 375 -24.73 -3.33 11.73
CA LYS A 375 -23.80 -3.56 12.86
C LYS A 375 -23.43 -2.25 13.56
N LEU A 376 -23.19 -1.17 12.81
CA LEU A 376 -23.00 0.18 13.35
C LEU A 376 -24.24 0.71 14.07
N SER A 377 -25.45 0.35 13.66
CA SER A 377 -26.67 0.74 14.40
C SER A 377 -26.77 0.05 15.77
N MET A 378 -26.38 -1.23 15.86
CA MET A 378 -26.25 -1.98 17.12
C MET A 378 -25.19 -1.35 18.03
N LEU A 379 -23.96 -1.15 17.53
CA LEU A 379 -22.87 -0.50 18.26
C LEU A 379 -23.22 0.93 18.71
N LYS A 380 -23.98 1.69 17.92
CA LYS A 380 -24.48 3.02 18.30
C LYS A 380 -25.50 2.96 19.46
N PHE A 381 -26.34 1.93 19.50
CA PHE A 381 -27.25 1.69 20.62
C PHE A 381 -26.50 1.25 21.89
N GLU A 382 -25.51 0.36 21.77
CA GLU A 382 -24.65 -0.05 22.90
C GLU A 382 -23.82 1.13 23.44
N CYS A 383 -23.19 1.92 22.58
CA CYS A 383 -22.49 3.14 22.98
C CYS A 383 -23.40 4.15 23.69
N LYS A 384 -24.66 4.31 23.25
CA LYS A 384 -25.63 5.18 23.96
C LYS A 384 -25.97 4.64 25.35
N ASN A 385 -26.23 3.34 25.47
CA ASN A 385 -26.51 2.65 26.73
C ASN A 385 -25.32 2.74 27.72
N LEU A 386 -24.09 2.64 27.20
CA LEU A 386 -22.87 2.88 27.99
C LEU A 386 -22.72 4.36 28.39
N TYR A 387 -23.05 5.30 27.52
CA TYR A 387 -22.98 6.74 27.84
C TYR A 387 -23.97 7.13 28.94
N GLU A 388 -25.22 6.65 28.86
CA GLU A 388 -26.25 6.84 29.89
C GLU A 388 -25.83 6.26 31.25
N LYS A 389 -25.10 5.12 31.25
CA LYS A 389 -24.52 4.53 32.47
C LYS A 389 -23.35 5.35 33.03
N VAL A 390 -22.48 5.89 32.19
CA VAL A 390 -21.36 6.75 32.61
C VAL A 390 -21.89 8.06 33.18
N GLU A 391 -22.91 8.66 32.56
CA GLU A 391 -23.58 9.87 33.06
C GLU A 391 -24.28 9.63 34.41
N HIS A 392 -24.92 8.46 34.59
CA HIS A 392 -25.48 8.05 35.88
C HIS A 392 -24.39 7.87 36.95
N LEU A 393 -23.28 7.21 36.64
CA LEU A 393 -22.15 7.03 37.55
C LEU A 393 -21.49 8.37 37.92
N GLN A 394 -21.35 9.30 36.97
CA GLN A 394 -20.87 10.67 37.26
C GLN A 394 -21.85 11.42 38.17
N THR A 395 -23.16 11.28 37.95
CA THR A 395 -24.20 11.89 38.81
C THR A 395 -24.15 11.36 40.24
N LEU A 396 -23.86 10.06 40.42
CA LEU A 396 -23.63 9.46 41.74
C LEU A 396 -22.32 9.96 42.39
N LEU A 397 -21.24 10.08 41.61
CA LEU A 397 -19.95 10.59 42.08
C LEU A 397 -20.03 12.05 42.54
N ASP A 398 -20.67 12.91 41.75
CA ASP A 398 -20.93 14.32 42.08
C ASP A 398 -21.78 14.47 43.36
N LYS A 399 -22.73 13.56 43.58
CA LYS A 399 -23.57 13.53 44.78
C LYS A 399 -22.78 13.07 46.01
N ALA A 400 -21.92 12.06 45.86
CA ALA A 400 -21.00 11.61 46.89
C ALA A 400 -19.99 12.69 47.28
N ALA A 401 -19.40 13.39 46.29
CA ALA A 401 -18.47 14.50 46.50
C ALA A 401 -19.12 15.65 47.29
N LYS A 402 -20.32 16.09 46.90
CA LYS A 402 -21.06 17.15 47.63
C LYS A 402 -21.40 16.76 49.07
N GLN A 403 -21.64 15.48 49.35
CA GLN A 403 -21.81 14.98 50.73
C GLN A 403 -20.50 14.96 51.51
N ALA A 404 -19.36 14.64 50.87
CA ALA A 404 -18.04 14.74 51.49
C ALA A 404 -17.67 16.19 51.82
N ASP A 405 -17.94 17.15 50.93
CA ASP A 405 -17.72 18.58 51.15
C ASP A 405 -18.57 19.11 52.32
N GLN A 406 -19.84 18.69 52.43
CA GLN A 406 -20.68 19.01 53.59
C GLN A 406 -20.12 18.41 54.89
N ALA A 407 -19.62 17.17 54.86
CA ALA A 407 -18.98 16.55 56.03
C ALA A 407 -17.69 17.30 56.45
N ILE A 408 -16.89 17.78 55.49
CA ILE A 408 -15.72 18.62 55.75
C ILE A 408 -16.12 19.95 56.41
N PHE A 409 -17.19 20.60 55.94
CA PHE A 409 -17.69 21.83 56.56
C PHE A 409 -18.14 21.59 58.01
N VAL A 410 -18.90 20.53 58.28
CA VAL A 410 -19.34 20.14 59.63
C VAL A 410 -18.16 19.81 60.54
N LEU A 411 -17.10 19.18 60.02
CA LEU A 411 -15.86 18.93 60.76
C LEU A 411 -15.10 20.23 61.09
N GLN A 412 -15.08 21.21 60.18
CA GLN A 412 -14.48 22.53 60.45
C GLN A 412 -15.27 23.32 61.49
N GLU A 413 -16.61 23.32 61.43
CA GLU A 413 -17.44 23.97 62.45
C GLU A 413 -17.26 23.31 63.83
N ASN A 414 -17.11 21.98 63.88
CA ASN A 414 -16.77 21.26 65.11
C ASN A 414 -15.37 21.61 65.67
N GLN A 415 -14.37 21.89 64.82
CA GLN A 415 -13.08 22.38 65.29
C GLN A 415 -13.16 23.83 65.80
N GLU A 416 -13.95 24.68 65.16
CA GLU A 416 -14.27 26.04 65.63
C GLU A 416 -15.00 26.02 66.99
N LEU A 417 -15.91 25.06 67.20
CA LEU A 417 -16.60 24.86 68.48
C LEU A 417 -15.66 24.35 69.57
N ARG A 418 -14.80 23.36 69.28
CA ARG A 418 -13.79 22.88 70.23
C ARG A 418 -12.86 23.99 70.72
N LYS A 419 -12.28 24.80 69.81
CA LYS A 419 -11.46 25.98 70.16
C LYS A 419 -12.18 27.02 71.04
N LYS A 420 -13.51 27.06 71.01
CA LYS A 420 -14.34 27.92 71.87
C LYS A 420 -14.65 27.26 73.22
N VAL A 421 -14.72 25.94 73.30
CA VAL A 421 -14.75 25.17 74.55
C VAL A 421 -13.41 25.29 75.26
N ASP A 422 -12.29 25.02 74.59
CA ASP A 422 -10.93 25.10 75.15
C ASP A 422 -10.68 26.47 75.82
N LYS A 423 -11.05 27.57 75.14
CA LYS A 423 -10.97 28.94 75.70
C LYS A 423 -11.93 29.23 76.84
N LEU A 424 -13.09 28.56 76.90
CA LEU A 424 -14.03 28.69 78.02
C LEU A 424 -13.53 27.91 79.24
N GLU A 425 -12.86 26.77 79.05
CA GLU A 425 -12.20 26.02 80.12
C GLU A 425 -11.01 26.80 80.69
N GLU A 426 -10.13 27.34 79.83
CA GLU A 426 -9.04 28.24 80.22
C GLU A 426 -9.54 29.47 81.01
N SER A 427 -10.63 30.10 80.55
CA SER A 427 -11.30 31.21 81.26
C SER A 427 -11.94 30.79 82.61
N VAL A 428 -12.34 29.52 82.75
CA VAL A 428 -12.91 28.96 83.99
C VAL A 428 -11.80 28.61 84.99
N GLU A 429 -10.63 28.16 84.54
CA GLU A 429 -9.49 27.96 85.43
C GLU A 429 -8.96 29.30 85.98
N GLU A 430 -8.86 30.36 85.16
CA GLU A 430 -8.56 31.71 85.66
C GLU A 430 -9.61 32.21 86.68
N ALA A 431 -10.90 31.98 86.41
CA ALA A 431 -11.97 32.41 87.31
C ALA A 431 -11.99 31.66 88.65
N ASN A 432 -11.53 30.41 88.71
CA ASN A 432 -11.50 29.61 89.95
C ASN A 432 -10.46 30.08 90.99
N VAL A 433 -9.52 30.97 90.61
CA VAL A 433 -8.49 31.49 91.53
C VAL A 433 -9.06 32.47 92.57
N TYR A 434 -10.22 33.11 92.32
CA TYR A 434 -10.82 34.11 93.23
C TYR A 434 -12.16 33.66 93.84
N LYS A 435 -12.06 32.95 94.97
CA LYS A 435 -13.22 32.40 95.71
C LYS A 435 -13.83 33.39 96.73
N LEU A 436 -14.68 34.30 96.27
CA LEU A 436 -15.74 35.05 97.00
C LEU A 436 -16.41 36.05 96.00
N SER A 437 -17.72 36.28 95.94
CA SER A 437 -18.86 35.88 96.80
C SER A 437 -20.12 35.50 96.00
N SER A 438 -21.20 35.13 96.70
CA SER A 438 -22.42 34.46 96.16
C SER A 438 -23.29 35.27 95.16
N GLU A 439 -24.33 34.58 94.67
CA GLU A 439 -25.45 35.00 93.81
C GLU A 439 -25.23 34.92 92.29
N ARG A 440 -24.28 35.67 91.70
CA ARG A 440 -24.06 35.60 90.23
C ARG A 440 -23.69 34.20 89.73
N LEU A 441 -22.95 33.44 90.54
CA LEU A 441 -22.47 32.11 90.17
C LEU A 441 -23.60 31.09 89.94
N GLN A 442 -24.70 31.20 90.71
CA GLN A 442 -25.83 30.28 90.62
C GLN A 442 -26.55 30.43 89.28
N HIS A 443 -26.93 31.66 88.94
CA HIS A 443 -27.62 31.98 87.69
C HIS A 443 -26.76 31.67 86.46
N TYR A 444 -25.44 31.84 86.55
CA TYR A 444 -24.53 31.46 85.46
C TYR A 444 -24.47 29.94 85.29
N ASN A 445 -24.39 29.16 86.37
CA ASN A 445 -24.43 27.69 86.33
C ASN A 445 -25.73 27.16 85.72
N ASP A 446 -26.89 27.69 86.13
CA ASP A 446 -28.19 27.27 85.59
C ASP A 446 -28.27 27.51 84.07
N LEU A 447 -27.80 28.68 83.61
CA LEU A 447 -27.72 29.03 82.19
C LEU A 447 -26.70 28.17 81.43
N MET A 448 -25.59 27.78 82.05
CA MET A 448 -24.57 26.91 81.47
C MET A 448 -25.09 25.46 81.33
N GLN A 449 -25.79 24.94 82.33
CA GLN A 449 -26.47 23.63 82.28
C GLN A 449 -27.65 23.60 81.29
N GLN A 450 -28.29 24.74 81.01
CA GLN A 450 -29.29 24.85 79.96
C GLN A 450 -28.64 24.82 78.57
N LYS A 451 -27.51 25.55 78.38
CA LYS A 451 -26.75 25.52 77.13
C LYS A 451 -26.12 24.16 76.84
N LEU A 452 -25.58 23.47 77.85
CA LEU A 452 -25.02 22.13 77.71
C LEU A 452 -26.07 21.13 77.22
N ARG A 453 -27.28 21.12 77.80
CA ARG A 453 -28.38 20.27 77.30
C ARG A 453 -28.76 20.54 75.85
N ILE A 454 -28.84 21.81 75.45
CA ILE A 454 -29.12 22.19 74.06
C ILE A 454 -27.96 21.79 73.12
N LEU A 455 -26.73 21.68 73.63
CA LEU A 455 -25.60 21.15 72.88
C LEU A 455 -25.68 19.62 72.74
N ASP A 456 -25.93 18.88 73.83
CA ASP A 456 -26.10 17.42 73.82
C ASP A 456 -27.25 17.00 72.88
N GLU A 457 -28.41 17.65 72.96
CA GLU A 457 -29.55 17.38 72.07
C GLU A 457 -29.21 17.59 70.58
N ARG A 458 -28.33 18.55 70.27
CA ARG A 458 -27.83 18.79 68.90
C ARG A 458 -26.77 17.78 68.49
N LEU A 459 -25.88 17.40 69.40
CA LEU A 459 -24.78 16.47 69.14
C LEU A 459 -25.34 15.06 68.93
N GLN A 460 -26.27 14.60 69.77
CA GLN A 460 -26.99 13.35 69.57
C GLN A 460 -27.75 13.33 68.24
N LYS A 461 -28.46 14.42 67.88
CA LYS A 461 -29.15 14.50 66.58
C LYS A 461 -28.17 14.50 65.40
N SER A 462 -27.00 15.10 65.55
CA SER A 462 -25.92 15.04 64.55
C SER A 462 -25.36 13.62 64.40
N ASP A 463 -25.20 12.88 65.50
CA ASP A 463 -24.74 11.49 65.46
C ASP A 463 -25.79 10.53 64.85
N GLU A 464 -27.08 10.81 65.05
CA GLU A 464 -28.20 10.12 64.38
C GLU A 464 -28.22 10.41 62.86
N GLU A 465 -28.03 11.68 62.46
CA GLU A 465 -27.94 12.06 61.04
C GLU A 465 -26.67 11.48 60.37
N ILE A 466 -25.52 11.48 61.05
CA ILE A 466 -24.29 10.85 60.57
C ILE A 466 -24.45 9.33 60.43
N HIS A 467 -25.11 8.65 61.38
CA HIS A 467 -25.43 7.23 61.22
C HIS A 467 -26.34 6.99 60.01
N GLY A 468 -27.33 7.84 59.76
CA GLY A 468 -28.16 7.78 58.55
C GLY A 468 -27.35 7.88 57.26
N TYR A 469 -26.39 8.81 57.18
CA TYR A 469 -25.49 8.93 56.03
C TYR A 469 -24.53 7.73 55.89
N VAL A 470 -23.98 7.21 56.99
CA VAL A 470 -23.12 6.02 56.97
C VAL A 470 -23.91 4.78 56.53
N GLN A 471 -25.16 4.62 56.96
CA GLN A 471 -26.06 3.55 56.52
C GLN A 471 -26.29 3.61 55.00
N LEU A 472 -26.64 4.79 54.47
CA LEU A 472 -26.84 5.01 53.04
C LEU A 472 -25.57 4.76 52.21
N TYR A 473 -24.40 5.13 52.74
CA TYR A 473 -23.11 4.81 52.11
C TYR A 473 -22.82 3.30 52.11
N GLN A 474 -23.14 2.57 53.19
CA GLN A 474 -22.98 1.12 53.25
C GLN A 474 -23.91 0.40 52.26
N ASP A 475 -25.17 0.82 52.17
CA ASP A 475 -26.11 0.26 51.20
C ASP A 475 -25.70 0.57 49.74
N SER A 476 -25.20 1.77 49.45
CA SER A 476 -24.69 2.13 48.12
C SER A 476 -23.39 1.39 47.76
N VAL A 477 -22.46 1.20 48.71
CA VAL A 477 -21.26 0.36 48.51
C VAL A 477 -21.64 -1.10 48.26
N LYS A 478 -22.70 -1.60 48.89
CA LYS A 478 -23.22 -2.95 48.67
C LYS A 478 -23.87 -3.09 47.30
N GLU A 479 -24.71 -2.14 46.88
CA GLU A 479 -25.30 -2.10 45.53
C GLU A 479 -24.20 -2.03 44.44
N PHE A 480 -23.14 -1.28 44.68
CA PHE A 480 -21.95 -1.26 43.82
C PHE A 480 -21.21 -2.61 43.80
N GLN A 481 -21.07 -3.31 44.94
CA GLN A 481 -20.46 -4.63 45.02
C GLN A 481 -21.30 -5.73 44.34
N ASP A 482 -22.62 -5.67 44.45
CA ASP A 482 -23.54 -6.58 43.75
C ASP A 482 -23.50 -6.32 42.24
N THR A 483 -23.47 -5.05 41.82
CA THR A 483 -23.30 -4.65 40.40
C THR A 483 -21.95 -5.09 39.84
N LEU A 484 -20.86 -4.91 40.59
CA LEU A 484 -19.52 -5.37 40.24
C LEU A 484 -19.45 -6.90 40.15
N SER A 485 -20.18 -7.62 41.01
CA SER A 485 -20.26 -9.08 40.99
C SER A 485 -21.00 -9.57 39.75
N ASN A 486 -22.12 -8.94 39.39
CA ASN A 486 -22.86 -9.23 38.15
C ASN A 486 -22.00 -8.95 36.90
N LEU A 487 -21.32 -7.80 36.83
CA LEU A 487 -20.39 -7.46 35.75
C LEU A 487 -19.23 -8.47 35.65
N LYS A 488 -18.73 -8.97 36.79
CA LYS A 488 -17.67 -9.97 36.85
C LYS A 488 -18.13 -11.36 36.40
N GLU A 489 -19.39 -11.73 36.68
CA GLU A 489 -19.96 -12.98 36.17
C GLU A 489 -20.30 -12.88 34.68
N GLU A 490 -20.81 -11.74 34.22
CA GLU A 490 -21.07 -11.51 32.80
C GLU A 490 -19.77 -11.45 31.98
N SER A 491 -18.74 -10.76 32.49
CA SER A 491 -17.38 -10.79 31.94
C SER A 491 -16.82 -12.20 31.87
N LYS A 492 -17.16 -13.07 32.83
CA LYS A 492 -16.74 -14.47 32.83
C LYS A 492 -17.46 -15.29 31.75
N ARG A 493 -18.76 -15.06 31.52
CA ARG A 493 -19.50 -15.66 30.40
C ARG A 493 -18.96 -15.19 29.05
N ARG A 494 -18.63 -13.89 28.91
CA ARG A 494 -17.94 -13.32 27.73
C ARG A 494 -16.48 -13.78 27.56
N ALA A 495 -15.93 -14.57 28.48
CA ALA A 495 -14.58 -15.13 28.39
C ALA A 495 -14.56 -16.64 28.06
N GLU A 496 -15.74 -17.26 27.90
CA GLU A 496 -15.89 -18.67 27.50
C GLU A 496 -16.26 -18.83 26.01
N ASP A 497 -16.69 -17.76 25.33
CA ASP A 497 -16.89 -17.65 23.88
C ASP A 497 -16.01 -16.53 23.27
N GLU A 498 -15.40 -16.82 22.10
CA GLU A 498 -14.57 -15.96 21.24
C GLU A 498 -13.11 -15.62 21.69
N PRO A 499 -12.17 -15.31 20.76
CA PRO A 499 -10.75 -15.65 20.94
C PRO A 499 -9.80 -14.52 21.37
N VAL A 500 -8.69 -14.92 21.99
CA VAL A 500 -7.62 -14.06 22.52
C VAL A 500 -6.88 -13.27 21.43
N ASN A 501 -6.97 -11.93 21.44
CA ASN A 501 -5.83 -11.08 21.04
C ASN A 501 -5.81 -9.60 21.48
N ASP A 502 -6.77 -9.07 22.24
CA ASP A 502 -6.68 -7.71 22.81
C ASP A 502 -6.88 -7.75 24.34
N MET A 503 -5.98 -7.09 25.08
CA MET A 503 -5.92 -7.14 26.54
C MET A 503 -6.35 -5.80 27.14
N PRO A 504 -7.19 -5.77 28.20
CA PRO A 504 -7.72 -4.53 28.78
C PRO A 504 -6.65 -3.51 29.22
N TRP A 505 -6.98 -2.23 29.24
CA TRP A 505 -6.03 -1.15 29.54
C TRP A 505 -5.43 -1.23 30.96
N GLU A 506 -6.18 -1.81 31.89
CA GLU A 506 -5.78 -2.09 33.27
C GLU A 506 -4.58 -3.03 33.34
N PHE A 507 -4.47 -3.99 32.41
CA PHE A 507 -3.34 -4.92 32.32
C PHE A 507 -2.05 -4.21 31.93
N TRP A 508 -2.10 -3.36 30.90
CA TRP A 508 -0.96 -2.57 30.45
C TRP A 508 -0.57 -1.52 31.51
N SER A 509 -1.54 -0.93 32.21
CA SER A 509 -1.31 -0.04 33.34
C SER A 509 -0.61 -0.74 34.51
N GLN A 510 -1.00 -1.98 34.85
CA GLN A 510 -0.32 -2.80 35.85
C GLN A 510 1.11 -3.18 35.44
N LEU A 511 1.35 -3.44 34.15
CA LEU A 511 2.70 -3.71 33.62
C LEU A 511 3.61 -2.48 33.78
N LEU A 512 3.15 -1.27 33.44
CA LEU A 512 3.92 -0.03 33.65
C LEU A 512 4.29 0.17 35.12
N LEU A 513 3.30 0.09 36.02
CA LEU A 513 3.52 0.24 37.47
C LEU A 513 4.50 -0.81 38.04
N MET A 514 4.49 -2.03 37.50
CA MET A 514 5.42 -3.08 37.89
C MET A 514 6.86 -2.81 37.41
N ILE A 515 7.04 -2.31 36.18
CA ILE A 515 8.35 -1.89 35.64
C ILE A 515 8.89 -0.70 36.46
N ASP A 516 8.04 0.28 36.75
CA ASP A 516 8.39 1.46 37.55
C ASP A 516 8.78 1.09 38.98
N ALA A 517 8.06 0.16 39.61
CA ALA A 517 8.43 -0.40 40.90
C ALA A 517 9.82 -1.07 40.85
N TRP A 518 10.12 -1.89 39.83
CA TRP A 518 11.43 -2.53 39.72
C TRP A 518 12.57 -1.52 39.49
N LEU A 519 12.32 -0.41 38.79
CA LEU A 519 13.28 0.68 38.62
C LEU A 519 13.53 1.41 39.96
N LEU A 520 12.48 1.73 40.72
CA LEU A 520 12.57 2.35 42.04
C LEU A 520 13.29 1.43 43.06
N GLU A 521 13.03 0.12 43.00
CA GLU A 521 13.74 -0.91 43.77
C GLU A 521 15.18 -1.18 43.27
N LYS A 522 15.63 -0.52 42.18
CA LYS A 522 16.94 -0.71 41.53
C LYS A 522 17.22 -2.16 41.09
N LYS A 523 16.18 -2.90 40.72
CA LYS A 523 16.24 -4.30 40.24
C LYS A 523 16.45 -4.41 38.72
N ILE A 524 16.25 -3.32 37.98
CA ILE A 524 16.54 -3.15 36.54
C ILE A 524 17.25 -1.80 36.32
N SER A 525 17.95 -1.61 35.19
CA SER A 525 18.54 -0.29 34.88
C SER A 525 17.51 0.70 34.34
N THR A 526 17.88 1.98 34.27
CA THR A 526 17.04 3.05 33.69
C THR A 526 16.76 2.81 32.21
N ASP A 527 17.75 2.29 31.47
CA ASP A 527 17.65 2.03 30.04
C ASP A 527 16.77 0.79 29.77
N ASP A 528 16.94 -0.27 30.58
CA ASP A 528 16.06 -1.45 30.59
C ASP A 528 14.59 -1.05 30.84
N ALA A 529 14.35 -0.19 31.83
CA ALA A 529 13.02 0.30 32.15
C ALA A 529 12.42 1.13 31.01
N GLY A 530 13.24 1.90 30.28
CA GLY A 530 12.82 2.63 29.08
C GLY A 530 12.28 1.68 27.99
N LEU A 531 13.07 0.67 27.63
CA LEU A 531 12.71 -0.32 26.61
C LEU A 531 11.45 -1.11 26.99
N LEU A 532 11.35 -1.57 28.26
CA LEU A 532 10.16 -2.30 28.72
C LEU A 532 8.90 -1.43 28.71
N ARG A 533 8.98 -0.15 29.09
CA ARG A 533 7.85 0.79 28.97
C ARG A 533 7.44 0.97 27.51
N GLU A 534 8.39 1.07 26.58
CA GLU A 534 8.10 1.23 25.15
C GLU A 534 7.34 0.01 24.59
N MET A 535 7.72 -1.21 24.98
CA MET A 535 6.99 -2.44 24.64
C MET A 535 5.54 -2.42 25.18
N VAL A 536 5.32 -1.93 26.40
CA VAL A 536 3.96 -1.80 26.97
C VAL A 536 3.14 -0.74 26.24
N TRP A 537 3.72 0.43 25.95
CA TRP A 537 3.04 1.50 25.18
C TRP A 537 2.66 1.04 23.77
N LYS A 538 3.48 0.20 23.13
CA LYS A 538 3.19 -0.44 21.84
C LYS A 538 2.25 -1.65 21.92
N ARG A 539 1.74 -2.00 23.12
CA ARG A 539 0.91 -3.20 23.39
C ARG A 539 1.53 -4.50 22.88
N ASP A 540 2.84 -4.67 23.05
CA ASP A 540 3.58 -5.80 22.49
C ASP A 540 3.07 -7.15 23.03
N GLY A 541 2.68 -8.06 22.13
CA GLY A 541 2.24 -9.41 22.47
C GLY A 541 3.31 -10.22 23.20
N HIS A 542 4.60 -9.96 22.98
CA HIS A 542 5.70 -10.66 23.63
C HIS A 542 5.80 -10.34 25.13
N ILE A 543 5.60 -9.10 25.55
CA ILE A 543 5.62 -8.76 26.99
C ILE A 543 4.36 -9.25 27.71
N CYS A 544 3.21 -9.26 27.03
CA CYS A 544 1.99 -9.91 27.52
C CYS A 544 2.21 -11.42 27.75
N ASN A 545 2.72 -12.14 26.74
CA ASN A 545 3.01 -13.57 26.83
C ASN A 545 4.06 -13.88 27.91
N ALA A 546 5.11 -13.06 28.05
CA ALA A 546 6.10 -13.22 29.11
C ALA A 546 5.47 -13.10 30.51
N TYR A 547 4.63 -12.08 30.74
CA TYR A 547 3.89 -11.92 31.99
C TYR A 547 2.98 -13.11 32.29
N MET A 548 2.15 -13.52 31.33
CA MET A 548 1.23 -14.64 31.50
C MET A 548 1.96 -15.96 31.78
N SER A 549 3.12 -16.19 31.15
CA SER A 549 3.99 -17.36 31.42
C SER A 549 4.68 -17.33 32.81
N CYS A 550 4.63 -16.20 33.53
CA CYS A 550 5.34 -15.98 34.79
C CYS A 550 4.44 -15.51 35.95
N LYS A 551 3.12 -15.45 35.74
CA LYS A 551 2.11 -14.96 36.71
C LYS A 551 2.13 -15.65 38.08
N GLU A 552 2.66 -16.87 38.16
CA GLU A 552 2.77 -17.68 39.40
C GLU A 552 4.22 -17.88 39.87
N LYS A 553 5.20 -17.20 39.26
CA LYS A 553 6.63 -17.37 39.56
C LYS A 553 7.15 -16.33 40.56
N LYS A 554 8.33 -16.60 41.13
CA LYS A 554 9.00 -15.69 42.07
C LYS A 554 9.51 -14.43 41.36
N GLN A 555 9.49 -13.27 42.02
CA GLN A 555 9.83 -11.96 41.43
C GLN A 555 11.14 -11.96 40.62
N HIS A 556 12.19 -12.64 41.11
CA HIS A 556 13.47 -12.77 40.39
C HIS A 556 13.35 -13.51 39.05
N GLU A 557 12.52 -14.55 38.96
CA GLU A 557 12.27 -15.28 37.70
C GLU A 557 11.47 -14.42 36.71
N ILE A 558 10.49 -13.66 37.21
CA ILE A 558 9.72 -12.69 36.41
C ILE A 558 10.68 -11.65 35.80
N ILE A 559 11.48 -10.97 36.63
CA ILE A 559 12.47 -9.97 36.21
C ILE A 559 13.47 -10.59 35.22
N SER A 560 14.01 -11.79 35.50
CA SER A 560 14.93 -12.49 34.58
C SER A 560 14.30 -12.95 33.25
N THR A 561 12.98 -12.85 33.10
CA THR A 561 12.25 -13.17 31.87
C THR A 561 11.87 -11.89 31.13
N PHE A 562 11.49 -10.82 31.83
CA PHE A 562 11.30 -9.48 31.26
C PHE A 562 12.62 -8.91 30.73
N LEU A 563 13.70 -8.97 31.51
CA LEU A 563 15.04 -8.61 31.06
C LEU A 563 15.51 -9.42 29.85
N ARG A 564 14.90 -10.57 29.54
CA ARG A 564 15.21 -11.43 28.38
C ARG A 564 14.37 -11.11 27.13
N LEU A 565 13.47 -10.13 27.22
CA LEU A 565 12.82 -9.51 26.06
C LEU A 565 13.69 -8.38 25.50
N ILE A 566 14.25 -7.57 26.42
CA ILE A 566 14.98 -6.33 26.12
C ILE A 566 16.51 -6.48 26.11
N SER A 567 17.08 -7.40 26.91
CA SER A 567 18.29 -8.09 26.47
C SER A 567 17.86 -8.86 25.24
N SER A 568 18.19 -8.30 24.07
CA SER A 568 17.86 -8.86 22.77
C SER A 568 18.04 -10.39 22.82
N PRO A 569 17.04 -11.19 22.41
CA PRO A 569 17.36 -12.55 22.05
C PRO A 569 18.49 -12.46 21.04
N LYS A 570 19.58 -13.20 21.22
CA LYS A 570 20.49 -13.42 20.09
C LYS A 570 19.62 -14.02 19.00
N SER A 571 19.26 -13.23 17.98
CA SER A 571 18.36 -13.68 16.91
C SER A 571 18.97 -14.95 16.34
N SER A 572 18.16 -16.02 16.26
CA SER A 572 18.73 -17.35 16.47
C SER A 572 19.62 -17.71 15.28
N GLU A 573 20.95 -17.58 15.45
CA GLU A 573 21.93 -17.32 14.38
C GLU A 573 21.60 -18.06 13.08
N LEU A 574 20.87 -17.38 12.19
CA LEU A 574 20.31 -18.01 11.01
C LEU A 574 21.42 -18.18 9.97
N HIS A 575 21.55 -19.39 9.43
CA HIS A 575 22.32 -19.60 8.21
C HIS A 575 21.42 -19.29 7.01
N VAL A 576 21.63 -18.12 6.40
CA VAL A 576 20.86 -17.59 5.27
C VAL A 576 21.70 -17.67 4.01
N ILE A 577 21.18 -18.34 2.97
CA ILE A 577 21.86 -18.43 1.66
C ILE A 577 21.00 -17.79 0.58
N HIS A 578 21.51 -16.72 -0.04
CA HIS A 578 20.88 -16.13 -1.20
C HIS A 578 21.35 -16.85 -2.47
N ILE A 579 20.42 -17.20 -3.35
CA ILE A 579 20.70 -17.71 -4.69
C ILE A 579 20.09 -16.71 -5.66
N ALA A 580 20.93 -16.08 -6.48
CA ALA A 580 20.55 -14.97 -7.36
C ALA A 580 21.26 -15.06 -8.71
N ALA A 581 20.87 -14.20 -9.66
CA ALA A 581 21.62 -13.95 -10.89
C ALA A 581 22.51 -12.68 -10.81
N GLU A 582 22.25 -11.78 -9.86
CA GLU A 582 23.00 -10.53 -9.68
C GLU A 582 23.49 -10.32 -8.24
N ILE A 583 24.60 -9.59 -8.10
CA ILE A 583 25.05 -8.91 -6.88
C ILE A 583 25.74 -7.60 -7.29
N ALA A 584 25.46 -6.51 -6.57
CA ALA A 584 26.18 -5.26 -6.74
C ALA A 584 27.54 -5.32 -6.01
N PRO A 585 28.61 -4.69 -6.53
CA PRO A 585 28.74 -4.14 -7.89
C PRO A 585 29.10 -5.20 -8.95
N VAL A 586 29.51 -6.41 -8.53
CA VAL A 586 30.25 -7.38 -9.35
C VAL A 586 29.48 -7.89 -10.57
N ALA A 587 28.20 -8.24 -10.42
CA ALA A 587 27.35 -8.78 -11.48
C ALA A 587 26.00 -8.08 -11.40
N LYS A 588 25.84 -6.95 -12.10
CA LYS A 588 24.71 -6.04 -11.95
C LYS A 588 24.16 -5.57 -13.30
N VAL A 589 22.84 -5.64 -13.45
CA VAL A 589 22.06 -5.11 -14.57
C VAL A 589 21.01 -4.12 -14.07
N GLY A 590 20.48 -4.31 -12.86
CA GLY A 590 19.46 -3.45 -12.28
C GLY A 590 19.44 -3.45 -10.75
N GLY A 591 18.27 -3.17 -10.19
CA GLY A 591 18.07 -3.11 -8.74
C GLY A 591 18.14 -4.45 -8.01
N LEU A 592 18.02 -5.59 -8.73
CA LEU A 592 18.10 -6.92 -8.10
C LEU A 592 19.46 -7.14 -7.42
N GLY A 593 20.55 -6.79 -8.11
CA GLY A 593 21.90 -6.83 -7.52
C GLY A 593 22.05 -5.90 -6.31
N ASP A 594 21.45 -4.72 -6.34
CA ASP A 594 21.46 -3.79 -5.20
C ASP A 594 20.70 -4.35 -3.99
N VAL A 595 19.55 -5.00 -4.21
CA VAL A 595 18.75 -5.65 -3.14
C VAL A 595 19.51 -6.82 -2.52
N VAL A 596 20.05 -7.73 -3.34
CA VAL A 596 20.81 -8.91 -2.84
C VAL A 596 21.99 -8.47 -1.97
N THR A 597 22.66 -7.39 -2.35
CA THR A 597 23.81 -6.83 -1.61
C THR A 597 23.37 -6.10 -0.34
N GLY A 598 22.39 -5.20 -0.44
CA GLY A 598 21.93 -4.37 0.67
C GLY A 598 21.23 -5.16 1.77
N LEU A 599 20.30 -6.06 1.39
CA LEU A 599 19.65 -6.98 2.32
C LEU A 599 20.68 -7.94 2.92
N GLY A 600 21.59 -8.49 2.11
CA GLY A 600 22.67 -9.36 2.60
C GLY A 600 23.56 -8.68 3.65
N LYS A 601 24.03 -7.45 3.38
CA LYS A 601 24.83 -6.64 4.34
C LYS A 601 24.03 -6.33 5.61
N ALA A 602 22.74 -6.00 5.51
CA ALA A 602 21.91 -5.72 6.68
C ALA A 602 21.68 -6.98 7.55
N LEU A 603 21.36 -8.12 6.94
CA LEU A 603 21.24 -9.41 7.65
C LEU A 603 22.57 -9.84 8.30
N GLN A 604 23.70 -9.59 7.64
CA GLN A 604 25.04 -9.82 8.21
C GLN A 604 25.33 -8.89 9.40
N ARG A 605 24.97 -7.59 9.32
CA ARG A 605 25.06 -6.64 10.44
C ARG A 605 24.20 -7.04 11.64
N ARG A 606 23.05 -7.68 11.40
CA ARG A 606 22.16 -8.24 12.43
C ARG A 606 22.67 -9.55 13.04
N GLY A 607 23.81 -10.06 12.58
CA GLY A 607 24.52 -11.19 13.17
C GLY A 607 24.21 -12.55 12.55
N HIS A 608 23.55 -12.61 11.41
CA HIS A 608 23.31 -13.86 10.68
C HIS A 608 24.52 -14.31 9.86
N LEU A 609 24.67 -15.62 9.67
CA LEU A 609 25.60 -16.16 8.68
C LEU A 609 24.96 -16.06 7.29
N VAL A 610 25.28 -14.98 6.58
CA VAL A 610 24.83 -14.74 5.20
C VAL A 610 25.88 -15.25 4.21
N GLU A 611 25.47 -16.09 3.25
CA GLU A 611 26.29 -16.49 2.09
C GLU A 611 25.51 -16.28 0.79
N ILE A 612 26.22 -16.09 -0.33
CA ILE A 612 25.59 -15.85 -1.64
C ILE A 612 26.13 -16.84 -2.68
N ILE A 613 25.26 -17.37 -3.52
CA ILE A 613 25.60 -18.22 -4.66
C ILE A 613 25.19 -17.53 -5.96
N LEU A 614 26.12 -17.45 -6.92
CA LEU A 614 25.97 -16.82 -8.23
C LEU A 614 26.56 -17.69 -9.35
N PRO A 615 26.18 -17.46 -10.61
CA PRO A 615 26.96 -17.91 -11.76
C PRO A 615 28.32 -17.17 -11.82
N LYS A 616 29.38 -17.86 -12.27
CA LYS A 616 30.64 -17.21 -12.65
C LYS A 616 30.55 -16.73 -14.10
N TYR A 617 30.04 -15.52 -14.29
CA TYR A 617 30.00 -14.87 -15.60
C TYR A 617 31.39 -14.51 -16.11
N ASP A 618 31.59 -14.51 -17.42
CA ASP A 618 32.76 -13.93 -18.08
C ASP A 618 32.76 -12.40 -18.05
N CYS A 619 31.58 -11.76 -18.03
CA CYS A 619 31.40 -10.30 -18.01
C CYS A 619 31.22 -9.65 -16.62
N MET A 620 31.50 -10.36 -15.50
CA MET A 620 31.46 -9.76 -14.17
C MET A 620 32.69 -8.90 -13.87
N GLN A 621 32.57 -7.95 -12.93
CA GLN A 621 33.67 -7.05 -12.51
C GLN A 621 34.61 -7.77 -11.53
N TYR A 622 35.57 -8.53 -12.07
CA TYR A 622 36.50 -9.38 -11.32
C TYR A 622 37.34 -8.61 -10.29
N GLU A 623 37.67 -7.35 -10.60
CA GLU A 623 38.53 -6.46 -9.80
C GLU A 623 37.90 -6.08 -8.45
N LEU A 624 36.57 -6.21 -8.33
CA LEU A 624 35.80 -5.86 -7.14
C LEU A 624 35.57 -7.07 -6.21
N ILE A 625 36.06 -8.26 -6.57
CA ILE A 625 36.00 -9.48 -5.76
C ILE A 625 37.32 -9.66 -5.00
N ARG A 626 37.27 -9.64 -3.66
CA ARG A 626 38.44 -9.89 -2.82
C ARG A 626 38.66 -11.40 -2.64
N ASP A 627 39.92 -11.80 -2.51
CA ASP A 627 40.37 -13.17 -2.23
C ASP A 627 39.83 -14.26 -3.19
N LEU A 628 39.46 -13.87 -4.42
CA LEU A 628 38.88 -14.76 -5.43
C LEU A 628 39.82 -15.93 -5.74
N ARG A 629 39.37 -17.14 -5.41
CA ARG A 629 40.10 -18.39 -5.69
C ARG A 629 39.16 -19.51 -6.08
N ALA A 630 39.66 -20.44 -6.89
CA ALA A 630 39.01 -21.72 -7.08
C ALA A 630 39.13 -22.56 -5.80
N LEU A 631 38.13 -23.41 -5.55
CA LEU A 631 38.22 -24.51 -4.61
C LEU A 631 38.67 -25.77 -5.34
N ASP A 632 39.40 -26.66 -4.66
CA ASP A 632 39.77 -27.97 -5.19
C ASP A 632 38.56 -28.92 -5.31
N ALA A 633 37.43 -28.55 -4.72
CA ALA A 633 36.15 -29.25 -4.83
C ALA A 633 35.49 -29.01 -6.20
N VAL A 634 35.36 -30.08 -6.99
CA VAL A 634 34.51 -30.12 -8.18
C VAL A 634 33.14 -30.68 -7.79
N VAL A 635 32.09 -29.91 -8.03
CA VAL A 635 30.69 -30.31 -7.78
C VAL A 635 30.10 -30.86 -9.07
N GLU A 636 29.53 -32.07 -9.04
CA GLU A 636 28.84 -32.63 -10.21
C GLU A 636 27.34 -32.31 -10.16
N SER A 637 26.77 -31.83 -11.27
CA SER A 637 25.34 -31.49 -11.37
C SER A 637 24.66 -32.17 -12.55
N TYR A 638 23.39 -32.54 -12.33
CA TYR A 638 22.55 -33.14 -13.37
C TYR A 638 22.09 -32.08 -14.38
N PHE A 639 22.23 -32.38 -15.67
CA PHE A 639 21.50 -31.72 -16.74
C PHE A 639 21.33 -32.65 -17.95
N ASP A 640 20.14 -32.64 -18.59
CA ASP A 640 19.80 -33.43 -19.79
C ASP A 640 20.24 -34.92 -19.69
N GLY A 641 19.89 -35.57 -18.57
CA GLY A 641 20.17 -36.99 -18.33
C GLY A 641 21.62 -37.34 -17.98
N ARG A 642 22.50 -36.35 -17.79
CA ARG A 642 23.94 -36.53 -17.56
C ARG A 642 24.42 -35.74 -16.35
N LEU A 643 25.54 -36.17 -15.76
CA LEU A 643 26.29 -35.36 -14.78
C LEU A 643 27.35 -34.53 -15.50
N HIS A 644 27.42 -33.25 -15.15
CA HIS A 644 28.38 -32.27 -15.66
C HIS A 644 29.18 -31.70 -14.49
N LYS A 645 30.44 -31.36 -14.73
CA LYS A 645 31.34 -30.85 -13.70
C LYS A 645 31.17 -29.34 -13.54
N ASN A 646 31.22 -28.86 -12.31
CA ASN A 646 31.20 -27.45 -11.98
C ASN A 646 32.43 -27.14 -11.14
N LYS A 647 33.20 -26.14 -11.55
CA LYS A 647 34.30 -25.63 -10.75
C LYS A 647 33.75 -24.52 -9.85
N ILE A 648 33.97 -24.67 -8.55
CA ILE A 648 33.46 -23.72 -7.56
C ILE A 648 34.55 -22.73 -7.23
N TRP A 649 34.23 -21.45 -7.32
CA TRP A 649 35.09 -20.35 -6.88
C TRP A 649 34.49 -19.71 -5.64
N THR A 650 35.33 -19.10 -4.81
CA THR A 650 34.89 -18.31 -3.66
C THR A 650 35.67 -17.01 -3.58
N GLY A 651 35.04 -15.97 -3.05
CA GLY A 651 35.63 -14.67 -2.78
C GLY A 651 34.69 -13.84 -1.90
N THR A 652 35.06 -12.58 -1.64
CA THR A 652 34.30 -11.66 -0.80
C THR A 652 33.92 -10.41 -1.61
N VAL A 653 32.64 -10.07 -1.60
CA VAL A 653 32.06 -8.89 -2.28
C VAL A 653 31.37 -8.03 -1.23
N GLU A 654 31.79 -6.78 -1.07
CA GLU A 654 31.20 -5.85 -0.08
C GLU A 654 31.11 -6.36 1.38
N GLY A 655 31.97 -7.32 1.74
CA GLY A 655 32.00 -7.98 3.06
C GLY A 655 31.23 -9.30 3.13
N LEU A 656 30.45 -9.63 2.09
CA LEU A 656 29.67 -10.87 2.00
C LEU A 656 30.49 -11.99 1.35
N PRO A 657 30.48 -13.23 1.90
CA PRO A 657 31.11 -14.38 1.28
C PRO A 657 30.26 -14.89 0.11
N VAL A 658 30.89 -15.05 -1.05
CA VAL A 658 30.24 -15.43 -2.30
C VAL A 658 30.86 -16.71 -2.87
N TYR A 659 30.02 -17.58 -3.41
CA TYR A 659 30.40 -18.72 -4.23
C TYR A 659 29.97 -18.49 -5.68
N PHE A 660 30.91 -18.61 -6.62
CA PHE A 660 30.64 -18.48 -8.06
C PHE A 660 30.76 -19.85 -8.72
N ILE A 661 29.70 -20.28 -9.42
CA ILE A 661 29.63 -21.58 -10.09
C ILE A 661 30.07 -21.42 -11.54
N GLU A 662 31.13 -22.14 -11.94
CA GLU A 662 31.66 -22.20 -13.30
C GLU A 662 31.32 -23.56 -13.94
N PRO A 663 30.27 -23.64 -14.80
CA PRO A 663 29.88 -24.91 -15.41
C PRO A 663 30.87 -25.35 -16.49
N HIS A 664 31.39 -26.57 -16.39
CA HIS A 664 32.06 -27.25 -17.50
C HIS A 664 31.01 -27.97 -18.37
N HIS A 665 29.96 -27.26 -18.77
CA HIS A 665 28.89 -27.72 -19.66
C HIS A 665 29.20 -27.25 -21.10
N PRO A 666 29.09 -28.09 -22.14
CA PRO A 666 29.44 -27.71 -23.52
C PRO A 666 28.62 -26.55 -24.11
N GLY A 667 27.48 -26.21 -23.49
CA GLY A 667 26.69 -25.02 -23.84
C GLY A 667 27.28 -23.69 -23.36
N ASN A 668 28.39 -23.68 -22.59
CA ASN A 668 29.09 -22.45 -22.17
C ASN A 668 28.17 -21.39 -21.53
N PHE A 669 27.25 -21.80 -20.65
CA PHE A 669 26.10 -20.98 -20.23
C PHE A 669 26.46 -19.60 -19.66
N PHE A 670 27.59 -19.45 -18.98
CA PHE A 670 28.03 -18.17 -18.38
C PHE A 670 29.31 -17.62 -19.00
N TRP A 671 29.60 -18.05 -20.23
CA TRP A 671 30.69 -17.51 -21.06
C TRP A 671 30.11 -17.00 -22.39
N ARG A 672 29.41 -15.85 -22.31
CA ARG A 672 28.61 -15.26 -23.40
C ARG A 672 28.79 -13.74 -23.52
N GLY A 673 29.60 -13.11 -22.67
CA GLY A 673 29.72 -11.66 -22.56
C GLY A 673 28.52 -10.94 -21.95
N GLN A 674 27.44 -11.66 -21.59
CA GLN A 674 26.16 -11.07 -21.18
C GLN A 674 25.52 -11.82 -19.98
N PHE A 675 24.88 -11.05 -19.09
CA PHE A 675 24.15 -11.59 -17.94
C PHE A 675 22.83 -12.26 -18.37
N TYR A 676 22.03 -11.59 -19.21
CA TYR A 676 20.70 -12.04 -19.67
C TYR A 676 20.53 -11.79 -21.17
N GLY A 677 19.49 -12.38 -21.77
CA GLY A 677 19.05 -12.10 -23.14
C GLY A 677 19.47 -13.16 -24.17
N GLU A 678 20.10 -14.24 -23.73
CA GLU A 678 20.44 -15.37 -24.61
C GLU A 678 19.19 -16.21 -24.88
N HIS A 679 19.07 -16.77 -26.09
CA HIS A 679 17.90 -17.60 -26.45
C HIS A 679 17.74 -18.85 -25.58
N ASP A 680 18.81 -19.32 -24.92
CA ASP A 680 18.81 -20.44 -23.98
C ASP A 680 18.78 -20.03 -22.50
N ASP A 681 18.40 -18.78 -22.18
CA ASP A 681 18.28 -18.25 -20.80
C ASP A 681 17.55 -19.20 -19.83
N PHE A 682 16.46 -19.85 -20.26
CA PHE A 682 15.76 -20.85 -19.43
C PHE A 682 16.67 -22.02 -19.02
N LYS A 683 17.52 -22.50 -19.92
CA LYS A 683 18.49 -23.58 -19.67
C LYS A 683 19.67 -23.09 -18.84
N ARG A 684 20.21 -21.90 -19.15
CA ARG A 684 21.29 -21.25 -18.37
C ARG A 684 20.91 -21.21 -16.89
N PHE A 685 19.73 -20.69 -16.57
CA PHE A 685 19.31 -20.42 -15.20
C PHE A 685 18.69 -21.62 -14.46
N SER A 686 18.02 -22.54 -15.16
CA SER A 686 17.60 -23.82 -14.55
C SER A 686 18.79 -24.76 -14.28
N PHE A 687 19.84 -24.75 -15.12
CA PHE A 687 21.11 -25.41 -14.83
C PHE A 687 21.75 -24.83 -13.57
N PHE A 688 21.86 -23.50 -13.48
CA PHE A 688 22.45 -22.83 -12.32
C PHE A 688 21.69 -23.13 -11.02
N SER A 689 20.35 -23.00 -11.05
CA SER A 689 19.48 -23.35 -9.92
C SER A 689 19.70 -24.78 -9.44
N ARG A 690 19.90 -25.72 -10.37
CA ARG A 690 20.21 -27.12 -10.03
C ARG A 690 21.61 -27.25 -9.42
N ALA A 691 22.63 -26.65 -10.02
CA ALA A 691 24.02 -26.70 -9.56
C ALA A 691 24.22 -26.02 -8.19
N ALA A 692 23.48 -24.95 -7.89
CA ALA A 692 23.51 -24.28 -6.59
C ALA A 692 23.05 -25.21 -5.44
N LEU A 693 21.98 -25.98 -5.66
CA LEU A 693 21.53 -26.97 -4.67
C LEU A 693 22.46 -28.19 -4.58
N GLU A 694 23.09 -28.62 -5.68
CA GLU A 694 24.14 -29.65 -5.63
C GLU A 694 25.36 -29.17 -4.81
N LEU A 695 25.77 -27.90 -4.95
CA LEU A 695 26.83 -27.30 -4.13
C LEU A 695 26.47 -27.34 -2.63
N LEU A 696 25.23 -26.99 -2.26
CA LEU A 696 24.81 -27.01 -0.85
C LEU A 696 24.89 -28.42 -0.25
N ILE A 697 24.34 -29.43 -0.93
CA ILE A 697 24.29 -30.80 -0.40
C ILE A 697 25.67 -31.46 -0.42
N GLN A 698 26.48 -31.25 -1.46
CA GLN A 698 27.83 -31.84 -1.57
C GLN A 698 28.83 -31.17 -0.63
N ALA A 699 28.64 -29.88 -0.30
CA ALA A 699 29.39 -29.20 0.78
C ALA A 699 28.85 -29.49 2.19
N GLY A 700 27.76 -30.27 2.33
CA GLY A 700 27.15 -30.60 3.63
C GLY A 700 26.53 -29.40 4.37
N LYS A 701 26.27 -28.28 3.68
CA LYS A 701 25.67 -27.06 4.27
C LYS A 701 24.23 -27.35 4.70
N LYS A 702 23.81 -26.76 5.82
CA LYS A 702 22.46 -26.91 6.39
C LYS A 702 21.85 -25.56 6.74
N PRO A 703 21.55 -24.71 5.74
CA PRO A 703 20.93 -23.41 5.98
C PRO A 703 19.57 -23.53 6.67
N ASP A 704 19.21 -22.50 7.45
CA ASP A 704 17.85 -22.29 7.95
C ASP A 704 16.98 -21.62 6.88
N ILE A 705 17.57 -20.78 6.03
CA ILE A 705 16.89 -20.07 4.94
C ILE A 705 17.67 -20.24 3.63
N ILE A 706 16.95 -20.61 2.56
CA ILE A 706 17.41 -20.40 1.19
C ILE A 706 16.50 -19.33 0.57
N HIS A 707 17.09 -18.23 0.09
CA HIS A 707 16.38 -17.09 -0.46
C HIS A 707 16.67 -16.94 -1.95
N CYS A 708 15.65 -17.13 -2.77
CA CYS A 708 15.71 -17.07 -4.23
C CYS A 708 15.13 -15.75 -4.76
N HIS A 709 15.69 -15.25 -5.86
CA HIS A 709 15.34 -13.98 -6.49
C HIS A 709 15.02 -14.17 -7.98
N ASP A 710 13.83 -13.73 -8.40
CA ASP A 710 13.28 -13.78 -9.76
C ASP A 710 13.26 -15.16 -10.46
N TRP A 711 12.68 -15.19 -11.66
CA TRP A 711 12.37 -16.41 -12.41
C TRP A 711 13.61 -17.29 -12.65
N GLN A 712 14.79 -16.68 -12.77
CA GLN A 712 16.08 -17.33 -12.95
C GLN A 712 16.40 -18.33 -11.83
N THR A 713 15.94 -18.06 -10.61
CA THR A 713 16.19 -18.92 -9.44
C THR A 713 14.93 -19.53 -8.82
N ALA A 714 13.75 -19.18 -9.34
CA ALA A 714 12.48 -19.75 -8.89
C ALA A 714 12.42 -21.29 -9.03
N PHE A 715 13.19 -21.88 -9.95
CA PHE A 715 13.37 -23.34 -10.08
C PHE A 715 13.89 -24.02 -8.80
N VAL A 716 14.64 -23.31 -7.96
CA VAL A 716 15.17 -23.84 -6.68
C VAL A 716 14.02 -24.34 -5.80
N ALA A 717 12.83 -23.72 -5.85
CA ALA A 717 11.72 -24.09 -4.99
C ALA A 717 11.15 -25.50 -5.25
N PRO A 718 10.69 -25.87 -6.46
CA PRO A 718 10.32 -27.26 -6.77
C PRO A 718 11.52 -28.21 -6.67
N LEU A 719 12.72 -27.82 -7.13
CA LEU A 719 13.92 -28.67 -7.04
C LEU A 719 14.22 -29.09 -5.60
N TYR A 720 14.15 -28.15 -4.65
CA TYR A 720 14.44 -28.39 -3.25
C TYR A 720 13.52 -29.45 -2.65
N TRP A 721 12.20 -29.32 -2.84
CA TRP A 721 11.23 -30.27 -2.27
C TRP A 721 11.21 -31.63 -2.97
N ASP A 722 11.22 -31.65 -4.30
CA ASP A 722 11.09 -32.90 -5.06
C ASP A 722 12.39 -33.72 -5.05
N ILE A 723 13.57 -33.07 -4.98
CA ILE A 723 14.87 -33.74 -5.18
C ILE A 723 15.78 -33.69 -3.94
N TYR A 724 15.89 -32.56 -3.23
CA TYR A 724 16.97 -32.35 -2.26
C TYR A 724 16.58 -32.59 -0.81
N ALA A 725 15.37 -32.22 -0.40
CA ALA A 725 14.85 -32.55 0.92
C ALA A 725 14.79 -34.07 1.18
N PRO A 726 14.36 -34.92 0.21
CA PRO A 726 14.48 -36.38 0.32
C PRO A 726 15.92 -36.91 0.40
N LYS A 727 16.90 -36.19 -0.17
CA LYS A 727 18.33 -36.51 -0.08
C LYS A 727 19.00 -36.04 1.22
N GLY A 728 18.29 -35.30 2.08
CA GLY A 728 18.79 -34.86 3.39
C GLY A 728 19.17 -33.38 3.49
N LEU A 729 19.04 -32.59 2.41
CA LEU A 729 19.10 -31.12 2.48
C LEU A 729 17.67 -30.60 2.78
N ASN A 730 17.20 -30.78 4.01
CA ASN A 730 15.82 -30.54 4.42
C ASN A 730 15.65 -29.54 5.59
N SER A 731 16.76 -28.93 6.06
CA SER A 731 16.74 -27.93 7.14
C SER A 731 15.99 -26.66 6.72
N ALA A 732 16.35 -26.11 5.56
CA ALA A 732 15.95 -24.78 5.14
C ALA A 732 14.44 -24.60 5.00
N ARG A 733 13.98 -23.38 5.26
CA ARG A 733 12.76 -22.81 4.68
C ARG A 733 13.13 -22.02 3.44
N LEU A 734 12.21 -21.96 2.49
CA LEU A 734 12.41 -21.24 1.24
C LEU A 734 11.72 -19.88 1.27
N CYS A 735 12.49 -18.84 0.98
CA CYS A 735 11.97 -17.51 0.67
C CYS A 735 12.15 -17.24 -0.83
N PHE A 736 11.15 -16.65 -1.47
CA PHE A 736 11.21 -16.27 -2.88
C PHE A 736 10.75 -14.82 -3.07
N THR A 737 11.62 -13.95 -3.57
CA THR A 737 11.30 -12.58 -3.94
C THR A 737 11.15 -12.45 -5.45
N CYS A 738 10.02 -11.92 -5.89
CA CYS A 738 9.83 -11.45 -7.26
C CYS A 738 9.94 -9.92 -7.29
N HIS A 739 10.95 -9.41 -7.99
CA HIS A 739 11.28 -8.00 -8.16
C HIS A 739 10.47 -7.36 -9.30
N ASN A 740 10.05 -8.13 -10.31
CA ASN A 740 9.10 -7.69 -11.34
C ASN A 740 8.32 -8.88 -11.95
N PHE A 741 7.00 -8.95 -11.70
CA PHE A 741 6.11 -9.99 -12.22
C PHE A 741 5.84 -9.92 -13.74
N GLU A 742 6.43 -8.96 -14.45
CA GLU A 742 6.52 -8.96 -15.92
C GLU A 742 7.45 -10.07 -16.45
N TYR A 743 8.54 -10.38 -15.73
CA TYR A 743 9.57 -11.32 -16.19
C TYR A 743 9.33 -12.72 -15.61
N GLN A 744 8.41 -13.47 -16.24
CA GLN A 744 7.93 -14.74 -15.66
C GLN A 744 8.76 -15.98 -16.01
N GLY A 745 9.63 -15.89 -17.02
CA GLY A 745 10.46 -17.02 -17.47
C GLY A 745 9.70 -18.13 -18.21
N THR A 746 8.50 -17.85 -18.71
CA THR A 746 7.59 -18.88 -19.23
C THR A 746 8.11 -19.58 -20.51
N ALA A 747 8.32 -20.90 -20.45
CA ALA A 747 8.88 -21.72 -21.53
C ALA A 747 8.04 -23.00 -21.79
N PRO A 748 8.26 -23.74 -22.89
CA PRO A 748 7.62 -25.05 -23.10
C PRO A 748 7.89 -26.03 -21.97
N ALA A 749 6.89 -26.81 -21.56
CA ALA A 749 6.97 -27.70 -20.40
C ALA A 749 8.11 -28.74 -20.48
N SER A 750 8.49 -29.15 -21.69
CA SER A 750 9.59 -30.09 -21.94
C SER A 750 10.95 -29.61 -21.44
N GLU A 751 11.21 -28.29 -21.41
CA GLU A 751 12.50 -27.75 -20.95
C GLU A 751 12.71 -27.91 -19.44
N LEU A 752 11.63 -28.10 -18.67
CA LEU A 752 11.72 -28.32 -17.22
C LEU A 752 12.45 -29.64 -16.90
N ALA A 753 12.35 -30.64 -17.78
CA ALA A 753 13.06 -31.92 -17.65
C ALA A 753 14.58 -31.77 -17.62
N SER A 754 15.13 -30.74 -18.27
CA SER A 754 16.58 -30.53 -18.40
C SER A 754 17.26 -30.41 -17.03
N CYS A 755 16.66 -29.71 -16.07
CA CYS A 755 17.17 -29.59 -14.70
C CYS A 755 16.84 -30.81 -13.79
N GLY A 756 16.09 -31.78 -14.30
CA GLY A 756 15.75 -33.05 -13.63
C GLY A 756 14.44 -33.05 -12.84
N LEU A 757 13.55 -32.10 -13.11
CA LEU A 757 12.19 -32.05 -12.58
C LEU A 757 11.22 -32.90 -13.44
N ASP A 758 10.20 -33.48 -12.81
CA ASP A 758 9.18 -34.28 -13.50
C ASP A 758 8.12 -33.38 -14.17
N VAL A 759 8.15 -33.34 -15.50
CA VAL A 759 7.23 -32.54 -16.33
C VAL A 759 5.77 -32.99 -16.17
N HIS A 760 5.50 -34.29 -16.05
CA HIS A 760 4.13 -34.81 -15.93
C HIS A 760 3.55 -34.57 -14.55
N HIS A 761 4.38 -34.62 -13.50
CA HIS A 761 3.96 -34.27 -12.14
C HIS A 761 3.74 -32.76 -11.96
N LEU A 762 4.53 -31.92 -12.63
CA LEU A 762 4.56 -30.47 -12.37
C LEU A 762 3.76 -29.62 -13.37
N ASN A 763 3.62 -30.02 -14.64
CA ASN A 763 2.84 -29.27 -15.63
C ASN A 763 1.33 -29.46 -15.42
N ARG A 764 0.81 -28.92 -14.31
CA ARG A 764 -0.59 -28.91 -13.90
C ARG A 764 -1.05 -27.52 -13.45
N PRO A 765 -2.36 -27.22 -13.51
CA PRO A 765 -2.90 -25.91 -13.11
C PRO A 765 -2.60 -25.56 -11.64
N ASP A 766 -2.57 -26.56 -10.75
CA ASP A 766 -2.27 -26.42 -9.32
C ASP A 766 -0.77 -26.48 -8.99
N ARG A 767 0.11 -26.42 -10.01
CA ARG A 767 1.57 -26.50 -9.91
C ARG A 767 2.23 -25.41 -10.78
N ILE A 768 3.11 -25.79 -11.72
CA ILE A 768 3.96 -24.84 -12.46
C ILE A 768 3.45 -24.53 -13.88
N GLN A 769 2.35 -25.13 -14.34
CA GLN A 769 1.77 -24.83 -15.66
C GLN A 769 1.39 -23.35 -15.76
N ASP A 770 1.65 -22.74 -16.91
CA ASP A 770 1.29 -21.34 -17.16
C ASP A 770 -0.24 -21.14 -17.21
N ASN A 771 -0.72 -19.99 -16.76
CA ASN A 771 -2.16 -19.71 -16.69
C ASN A 771 -2.78 -19.29 -18.03
N SER A 772 -1.96 -18.99 -19.05
CA SER A 772 -2.40 -18.62 -20.40
C SER A 772 -2.11 -19.70 -21.45
N ALA A 773 -1.19 -20.64 -21.20
CA ALA A 773 -0.80 -21.67 -22.16
C ALA A 773 -0.49 -23.03 -21.49
N HIS A 774 -1.34 -24.03 -21.74
CA HIS A 774 -1.30 -25.34 -21.06
C HIS A 774 -0.07 -26.20 -21.40
N ASP A 775 0.57 -25.96 -22.54
CA ASP A 775 1.84 -26.59 -22.97
C ASP A 775 3.09 -25.95 -22.33
N ARG A 776 2.92 -24.83 -21.63
CA ARG A 776 4.00 -24.03 -21.06
C ARG A 776 4.05 -24.10 -19.53
N VAL A 777 5.23 -23.85 -18.99
CA VAL A 777 5.53 -23.78 -17.56
C VAL A 777 6.04 -22.39 -17.19
N ASN A 778 5.69 -21.94 -15.99
CA ASN A 778 5.90 -20.60 -15.47
C ASN A 778 6.75 -20.67 -14.19
N PRO A 779 8.09 -20.43 -14.27
CA PRO A 779 8.98 -20.48 -13.12
C PRO A 779 8.53 -19.63 -11.93
N ILE A 780 8.03 -18.41 -12.13
CA ILE A 780 7.51 -17.57 -11.03
C ILE A 780 6.34 -18.25 -10.31
N LYS A 781 5.40 -18.86 -11.05
CA LYS A 781 4.31 -19.65 -10.46
C LYS A 781 4.84 -20.78 -9.58
N GLY A 782 5.90 -21.46 -10.03
CA GLY A 782 6.63 -22.45 -9.23
C GLY A 782 7.22 -21.86 -7.95
N GLY A 783 7.91 -20.71 -8.06
CA GLY A 783 8.43 -19.96 -6.91
C GLY A 783 7.34 -19.60 -5.88
N ILE A 784 6.17 -19.12 -6.34
CA ILE A 784 5.01 -18.81 -5.49
C ILE A 784 4.47 -20.08 -4.82
N VAL A 785 4.19 -21.14 -5.57
CA VAL A 785 3.55 -22.37 -5.05
C VAL A 785 4.45 -23.08 -4.05
N PHE A 786 5.72 -23.30 -4.38
CA PHE A 786 6.62 -24.17 -3.60
C PHE A 786 7.37 -23.46 -2.45
N SER A 787 7.49 -22.13 -2.43
CA SER A 787 8.21 -21.44 -1.34
C SER A 787 7.42 -21.35 -0.04
N ASN A 788 8.09 -21.24 1.12
CA ASN A 788 7.40 -21.05 2.41
C ASN A 788 7.04 -19.58 2.66
N ILE A 789 7.86 -18.66 2.17
CA ILE A 789 7.67 -17.21 2.18
C ILE A 789 7.75 -16.74 0.72
N VAL A 790 6.85 -15.85 0.32
CA VAL A 790 6.89 -15.17 -0.98
C VAL A 790 6.86 -13.67 -0.72
N THR A 791 7.78 -12.91 -1.30
CA THR A 791 7.77 -11.44 -1.18
C THR A 791 7.80 -10.75 -2.53
N THR A 792 7.41 -9.48 -2.51
CA THR A 792 7.75 -8.52 -3.56
C THR A 792 8.18 -7.20 -2.93
N VAL A 793 8.64 -6.28 -3.77
CA VAL A 793 9.55 -5.18 -3.40
C VAL A 793 8.85 -3.88 -2.99
N SER A 794 7.51 -3.86 -2.87
CA SER A 794 6.77 -2.81 -2.16
C SER A 794 5.37 -3.26 -1.71
N PRO A 795 4.79 -2.64 -0.66
CA PRO A 795 3.40 -2.87 -0.23
C PRO A 795 2.34 -2.56 -1.30
N THR A 796 2.38 -1.41 -1.97
CA THR A 796 1.43 -1.06 -3.03
C THR A 796 1.58 -1.99 -4.23
N TYR A 797 2.81 -2.33 -4.65
CA TYR A 797 3.01 -3.27 -5.76
C TYR A 797 2.47 -4.67 -5.44
N ALA A 798 2.58 -5.12 -4.18
CA ALA A 798 1.97 -6.37 -3.73
C ALA A 798 0.43 -6.37 -3.77
N GLN A 799 -0.21 -5.20 -3.81
CA GLN A 799 -1.65 -5.05 -4.05
C GLN A 799 -1.94 -5.01 -5.56
N GLU A 800 -1.20 -4.21 -6.33
CA GLU A 800 -1.30 -4.12 -7.80
C GLU A 800 -1.21 -5.51 -8.46
N VAL A 801 -0.26 -6.37 -8.07
CA VAL A 801 -0.10 -7.71 -8.67
C VAL A 801 -1.14 -8.74 -8.22
N ARG A 802 -2.07 -8.36 -7.33
CA ARG A 802 -3.20 -9.20 -6.92
C ARG A 802 -4.50 -8.86 -7.65
N THR A 803 -4.53 -7.80 -8.45
CA THR A 803 -5.62 -7.50 -9.38
C THR A 803 -5.42 -8.23 -10.71
N ALA A 804 -6.45 -8.33 -11.55
CA ALA A 804 -6.35 -9.04 -12.82
C ALA A 804 -5.38 -8.36 -13.79
N GLU A 805 -5.36 -7.03 -13.77
CA GLU A 805 -4.65 -6.13 -14.67
C GLU A 805 -3.15 -6.07 -14.32
N GLY A 806 -2.83 -5.79 -13.04
CA GLY A 806 -1.45 -5.67 -12.56
C GLY A 806 -0.76 -7.02 -12.39
N GLY A 807 -1.52 -8.08 -12.07
CA GLY A 807 -0.96 -9.40 -11.74
C GLY A 807 -0.49 -10.24 -12.91
N ARG A 808 -0.56 -9.76 -14.16
CA ARG A 808 -0.02 -10.43 -15.38
C ARG A 808 -0.35 -11.93 -15.44
N GLY A 809 -1.61 -12.30 -15.21
CA GLY A 809 -2.08 -13.69 -15.17
C GLY A 809 -1.77 -14.49 -13.90
N LEU A 810 -0.87 -14.05 -13.02
CA LEU A 810 -0.49 -14.74 -11.77
C LEU A 810 -1.36 -14.37 -10.56
N HIS A 811 -2.21 -13.35 -10.67
CA HIS A 811 -3.06 -12.85 -9.57
C HIS A 811 -3.86 -13.96 -8.84
N ALA A 812 -4.41 -14.93 -9.57
CA ALA A 812 -5.16 -16.05 -8.98
C ALA A 812 -4.26 -16.98 -8.13
N THR A 813 -3.00 -17.16 -8.53
CA THR A 813 -2.00 -17.91 -7.76
C THR A 813 -1.52 -17.13 -6.55
N LEU A 814 -1.33 -15.81 -6.68
CA LEU A 814 -0.96 -14.93 -5.56
C LEU A 814 -2.07 -14.81 -4.51
N ASN A 815 -3.34 -14.71 -4.94
CA ASN A 815 -4.48 -14.63 -4.03
C ASN A 815 -4.74 -15.95 -3.29
N SER A 816 -4.63 -17.10 -3.96
CA SER A 816 -4.71 -18.42 -3.29
C SER A 816 -3.56 -18.66 -2.28
N HIS A 817 -2.42 -17.99 -2.46
CA HIS A 817 -1.27 -18.06 -1.55
C HIS A 817 -1.11 -16.81 -0.66
N ALA A 818 -2.11 -15.94 -0.56
CA ALA A 818 -2.00 -14.62 0.10
C ALA A 818 -1.47 -14.68 1.54
N LYS A 819 -1.76 -15.75 2.30
CA LYS A 819 -1.26 -15.96 3.67
C LYS A 819 0.27 -16.08 3.81
N LYS A 820 1.00 -16.24 2.70
CA LYS A 820 2.47 -16.25 2.66
C LYS A 820 3.06 -15.23 1.67
N PHE A 821 2.25 -14.32 1.12
CA PHE A 821 2.68 -13.30 0.16
C PHE A 821 2.61 -11.91 0.78
N VAL A 822 3.70 -11.15 0.72
CA VAL A 822 3.83 -9.83 1.36
C VAL A 822 4.71 -8.87 0.55
N GLY A 823 4.34 -7.60 0.51
CA GLY A 823 5.17 -6.53 -0.03
C GLY A 823 6.05 -5.93 1.05
N ILE A 824 7.37 -5.89 0.83
CA ILE A 824 8.34 -5.20 1.70
C ILE A 824 9.08 -4.19 0.84
N LEU A 825 8.99 -2.91 1.19
CA LEU A 825 9.69 -1.83 0.49
C LEU A 825 11.21 -2.04 0.61
N ASN A 826 11.94 -1.96 -0.51
CA ASN A 826 13.40 -2.05 -0.49
C ASN A 826 14.03 -0.86 0.24
N GLY A 827 15.20 -1.08 0.86
CA GLY A 827 16.10 0.00 1.25
C GLY A 827 17.11 0.35 0.14
N ILE A 828 17.99 1.29 0.44
CA ILE A 828 19.23 1.57 -0.31
C ILE A 828 20.44 1.38 0.61
N ASP A 829 21.61 1.11 0.03
CA ASP A 829 22.88 1.12 0.79
C ASP A 829 23.26 2.57 1.10
N THR A 830 22.95 3.03 2.32
CA THR A 830 23.14 4.41 2.79
C THR A 830 24.58 4.77 3.16
N ASP A 831 25.50 3.80 3.13
CA ASP A 831 26.95 4.02 3.16
C ASP A 831 27.48 4.30 1.75
N ALA A 832 27.06 3.48 0.77
CA ALA A 832 27.44 3.64 -0.64
C ALA A 832 26.78 4.87 -1.29
N TRP A 833 25.54 5.19 -0.93
CA TRP A 833 24.79 6.36 -1.42
C TRP A 833 24.75 7.44 -0.33
N ASN A 834 25.88 8.15 -0.18
CA ASN A 834 26.11 9.08 0.92
C ASN A 834 26.82 10.36 0.44
N PRO A 835 26.12 11.49 0.23
CA PRO A 835 26.74 12.72 -0.28
C PRO A 835 27.81 13.33 0.62
N ALA A 836 27.90 12.92 1.90
CA ALA A 836 28.95 13.35 2.83
C ALA A 836 30.26 12.55 2.69
N ARG A 837 30.25 11.43 1.95
CA ARG A 837 31.40 10.50 1.81
C ARG A 837 31.65 10.03 0.38
N ASP A 838 30.74 10.29 -0.55
CA ASP A 838 30.83 9.88 -1.96
C ASP A 838 32.01 10.57 -2.66
N THR A 839 32.98 9.77 -3.12
CA THR A 839 34.21 10.20 -3.78
C THR A 839 34.04 10.52 -5.27
N PHE A 840 32.88 10.23 -5.86
CA PHE A 840 32.56 10.63 -7.23
C PHE A 840 32.00 12.07 -7.30
N LEU A 841 31.66 12.66 -6.15
CA LEU A 841 31.27 14.07 -6.05
C LEU A 841 32.49 14.98 -6.03
N LYS A 842 32.37 16.16 -6.65
CA LYS A 842 33.42 17.19 -6.61
C LYS A 842 33.55 17.78 -5.20
N VAL A 843 32.42 17.93 -4.50
CA VAL A 843 32.33 18.51 -3.15
C VAL A 843 31.31 17.71 -2.35
N GLN A 844 31.68 17.23 -1.17
CA GLN A 844 30.80 16.49 -0.27
C GLN A 844 29.87 17.45 0.49
N TYR A 845 28.67 16.99 0.87
CA TYR A 845 27.66 17.81 1.56
C TYR A 845 26.67 16.93 2.36
N SER A 846 25.79 17.54 3.15
CA SER A 846 24.89 16.84 4.09
C SER A 846 23.54 17.54 4.27
N ALA A 847 22.66 16.95 5.09
CA ALA A 847 21.39 17.58 5.50
C ALA A 847 21.55 18.75 6.50
N PHE A 848 22.79 19.10 6.88
CA PHE A 848 23.13 20.21 7.77
C PHE A 848 23.91 21.31 7.04
N ASP A 849 24.70 20.94 6.02
CA ASP A 849 25.36 21.86 5.09
C ASP A 849 25.07 21.40 3.65
N THR A 850 24.30 22.20 2.92
CA THR A 850 23.91 21.95 1.53
C THR A 850 24.75 22.73 0.51
N GLN A 851 25.80 23.47 0.91
CA GLN A 851 26.57 24.33 -0.01
C GLN A 851 27.19 23.51 -1.16
N GLY A 852 27.78 22.35 -0.83
CA GLY A 852 28.36 21.45 -1.83
C GLY A 852 27.35 20.95 -2.88
N LYS A 853 26.04 20.98 -2.62
CA LYS A 853 25.01 20.66 -3.63
C LYS A 853 25.05 21.67 -4.78
N THR A 854 25.07 22.98 -4.46
CA THR A 854 25.20 24.07 -5.44
C THR A 854 26.53 23.99 -6.20
N GLU A 855 27.61 23.65 -5.52
CA GLU A 855 28.93 23.52 -6.15
C GLU A 855 29.05 22.30 -7.09
N ASN A 856 28.34 21.20 -6.79
CA ASN A 856 28.19 20.07 -7.72
C ASN A 856 27.30 20.47 -8.91
N LYS A 857 26.20 21.19 -8.69
CA LYS A 857 25.31 21.70 -9.76
C LYS A 857 26.05 22.56 -10.78
N GLU A 858 26.82 23.54 -10.30
CA GLU A 858 27.60 24.41 -11.17
C GLU A 858 28.76 23.66 -11.86
N ALA A 859 29.38 22.69 -11.19
CA ALA A 859 30.42 21.86 -11.79
C ALA A 859 29.87 20.88 -12.86
N LEU A 860 28.66 20.34 -12.67
CA LEU A 860 28.00 19.51 -13.69
C LEU A 860 27.59 20.34 -14.90
N ARG A 861 27.04 21.55 -14.69
CA ARG A 861 26.77 22.51 -15.78
C ARG A 861 28.01 22.72 -16.64
N ARG A 862 29.15 23.03 -16.01
CA ARG A 862 30.44 23.20 -16.69
C ARG A 862 30.93 21.91 -17.37
N LYS A 863 30.81 20.73 -16.74
CA LYS A 863 31.22 19.44 -17.31
C LYS A 863 30.43 19.06 -18.57
N LEU A 864 29.16 19.49 -18.67
CA LEU A 864 28.27 19.17 -19.79
C LEU A 864 28.09 20.34 -20.79
N GLY A 865 28.72 21.48 -20.56
CA GLY A 865 28.54 22.68 -21.37
C GLY A 865 27.11 23.23 -21.35
N LEU A 866 26.43 23.13 -20.21
CA LEU A 866 25.15 23.81 -19.95
C LEU A 866 25.41 25.24 -19.45
N SER A 867 24.46 26.14 -19.73
CA SER A 867 24.54 27.53 -19.30
C SER A 867 24.54 27.65 -17.77
N SER A 868 25.44 28.49 -17.26
CA SER A 868 25.54 28.84 -15.84
C SER A 868 25.15 30.29 -15.57
N ALA A 869 24.64 31.02 -16.56
CA ALA A 869 24.29 32.44 -16.46
C ALA A 869 23.20 32.71 -15.41
N ASN A 870 22.26 31.77 -15.21
CA ASN A 870 21.24 31.85 -14.17
C ASN A 870 21.49 30.82 -13.05
N ILE A 871 22.00 31.31 -11.93
CA ILE A 871 22.23 30.52 -10.70
C ILE A 871 20.89 29.95 -10.17
N GLY A 872 19.83 30.77 -10.19
CA GLY A 872 18.49 30.43 -9.72
C GLY A 872 17.66 29.57 -10.68
N GLN A 873 18.24 29.03 -11.76
CA GLN A 873 17.53 28.15 -12.69
C GLN A 873 17.45 26.71 -12.16
N PRO A 874 16.27 26.06 -12.13
CA PRO A 874 16.14 24.66 -11.69
C PRO A 874 16.76 23.69 -12.70
N LEU A 875 17.31 22.59 -12.19
CA LEU A 875 17.93 21.51 -12.94
C LEU A 875 17.21 20.19 -12.61
N VAL A 876 16.50 19.66 -13.61
CA VAL A 876 15.77 18.39 -13.57
C VAL A 876 16.67 17.27 -14.09
N GLY A 877 16.82 16.22 -13.29
CA GLY A 877 17.50 14.99 -13.68
C GLY A 877 16.51 13.87 -14.06
N CYS A 878 16.90 13.02 -15.00
CA CYS A 878 16.28 11.72 -15.24
C CYS A 878 17.39 10.68 -15.38
N ILE A 879 17.38 9.65 -14.52
CA ILE A 879 18.37 8.56 -14.52
C ILE A 879 17.61 7.24 -14.53
N THR A 880 17.59 6.55 -15.68
CA THR A 880 16.74 5.36 -15.86
C THR A 880 17.15 4.49 -17.06
N ARG A 881 16.54 3.32 -17.21
CA ARG A 881 16.57 2.53 -18.46
C ARG A 881 15.41 3.02 -19.34
N LEU A 882 15.66 3.28 -20.62
CA LEU A 882 14.64 3.76 -21.54
C LEU A 882 13.77 2.61 -22.07
N VAL A 883 12.84 2.13 -21.25
CA VAL A 883 11.91 1.03 -21.57
C VAL A 883 10.46 1.43 -21.25
N PRO A 884 9.43 0.84 -21.89
CA PRO A 884 8.03 1.28 -21.75
C PRO A 884 7.53 1.41 -20.30
N GLN A 885 7.95 0.50 -19.40
CA GLN A 885 7.72 0.57 -17.94
C GLN A 885 7.98 1.97 -17.35
N LYS A 886 9.01 2.67 -17.84
CA LYS A 886 9.52 3.93 -17.27
C LYS A 886 8.86 5.18 -17.87
N GLY A 887 7.81 5.02 -18.67
CA GLY A 887 7.05 6.15 -19.24
C GLY A 887 7.89 6.98 -20.20
N VAL A 888 8.55 6.35 -21.18
CA VAL A 888 9.48 7.04 -22.10
C VAL A 888 8.86 8.22 -22.85
N HIS A 889 7.55 8.19 -23.15
CA HIS A 889 6.82 9.33 -23.71
C HIS A 889 6.71 10.49 -22.70
N LEU A 890 6.44 10.21 -21.41
CA LEU A 890 6.46 11.22 -20.35
C LEU A 890 7.88 11.74 -20.06
N ILE A 891 8.92 10.93 -20.24
CA ILE A 891 10.33 11.39 -20.14
C ILE A 891 10.65 12.36 -21.31
N ARG A 892 10.21 12.03 -22.53
CA ARG A 892 10.33 12.90 -23.71
C ARG A 892 9.58 14.21 -23.49
N HIS A 893 8.34 14.16 -23.00
CA HIS A 893 7.55 15.34 -22.64
C HIS A 893 8.21 16.18 -21.55
N ALA A 894 8.72 15.53 -20.48
CA ALA A 894 9.39 16.20 -19.37
C ALA A 894 10.60 17.04 -19.80
N LEU A 895 11.35 16.61 -20.82
CA LEU A 895 12.42 17.41 -21.43
C LEU A 895 11.87 18.73 -22.00
N TYR A 896 10.84 18.68 -22.85
CA TYR A 896 10.29 19.88 -23.50
C TYR A 896 9.59 20.79 -22.48
N ARG A 897 8.74 20.26 -21.59
CA ARG A 897 8.06 21.07 -20.55
C ARG A 897 9.06 21.70 -19.56
N THR A 898 10.14 21.00 -19.22
CA THR A 898 11.22 21.58 -18.38
C THR A 898 11.85 22.82 -19.03
N LEU A 899 12.10 22.77 -20.34
CA LEU A 899 12.67 23.90 -21.09
C LEU A 899 11.68 25.06 -21.23
N GLU A 900 10.41 24.76 -21.50
CA GLU A 900 9.33 25.75 -21.59
C GLU A 900 9.13 26.50 -20.26
N LEU A 901 9.17 25.79 -19.13
CA LEU A 901 9.14 26.37 -17.78
C LEU A 901 10.47 27.06 -17.40
N GLY A 902 11.42 27.19 -18.34
CA GLY A 902 12.69 27.90 -18.18
C GLY A 902 13.73 27.16 -17.33
N GLY A 903 13.57 25.86 -17.11
CA GLY A 903 14.52 25.01 -16.39
C GLY A 903 15.63 24.43 -17.28
N GLN A 904 16.37 23.48 -16.73
CA GLN A 904 17.37 22.68 -17.43
C GLN A 904 17.09 21.19 -17.25
N PHE A 905 17.39 20.37 -18.26
CA PHE A 905 17.13 18.92 -18.22
C PHE A 905 18.38 18.10 -18.53
N ILE A 906 18.64 17.07 -17.72
CA ILE A 906 19.69 16.06 -17.99
C ILE A 906 19.08 14.66 -17.96
N LEU A 907 19.20 13.94 -19.07
CA LEU A 907 18.91 12.50 -19.14
C LEU A 907 20.21 11.69 -19.10
N LEU A 908 20.25 10.66 -18.26
CA LEU A 908 21.24 9.59 -18.31
C LEU A 908 20.51 8.24 -18.41
N GLY A 909 20.69 7.55 -19.53
CA GLY A 909 20.02 6.27 -19.76
C GLY A 909 20.01 5.83 -21.21
N SER A 910 20.11 4.53 -21.45
CA SER A 910 19.99 3.89 -22.76
C SER A 910 18.80 2.93 -22.82
N SER A 911 18.41 2.53 -24.03
CA SER A 911 17.39 1.51 -24.27
C SER A 911 17.99 0.22 -24.83
N PRO A 912 17.55 -0.96 -24.37
CA PRO A 912 17.76 -2.22 -25.10
C PRO A 912 16.82 -2.36 -26.31
N VAL A 913 15.86 -1.45 -26.49
CA VAL A 913 14.83 -1.50 -27.55
C VAL A 913 15.24 -0.55 -28.67
N SER A 914 15.67 -1.10 -29.81
CA SER A 914 16.35 -0.37 -30.88
C SER A 914 15.51 0.71 -31.59
N HIS A 915 14.21 0.84 -31.35
CA HIS A 915 13.42 2.00 -31.82
C HIS A 915 13.42 3.14 -30.79
N ILE A 916 13.28 2.84 -29.49
CA ILE A 916 13.37 3.83 -28.41
C ILE A 916 14.79 4.41 -28.34
N GLN A 917 15.82 3.57 -28.51
CA GLN A 917 17.20 4.05 -28.56
C GLN A 917 17.40 5.11 -29.66
N ARG A 918 16.92 4.84 -30.89
CA ARG A 918 17.02 5.78 -32.02
C ARG A 918 16.22 7.07 -31.80
N GLU A 919 14.98 6.98 -31.31
CA GLU A 919 14.17 8.15 -30.97
C GLU A 919 14.93 9.09 -30.01
N PHE A 920 15.54 8.55 -28.97
CA PHE A 920 16.32 9.34 -28.02
C PHE A 920 17.67 9.80 -28.57
N GLU A 921 18.31 9.06 -29.49
CA GLU A 921 19.50 9.49 -30.22
C GLU A 921 19.23 10.69 -31.13
N ASP A 922 18.11 10.69 -31.87
CA ASP A 922 17.68 11.82 -32.70
C ASP A 922 17.42 13.07 -31.86
N ILE A 923 16.78 12.92 -30.69
CA ILE A 923 16.58 14.02 -29.72
C ILE A 923 17.93 14.47 -29.12
N ALA A 924 18.84 13.54 -28.81
CA ALA A 924 20.17 13.88 -28.27
C ALA A 924 21.01 14.68 -29.26
N ASN A 925 20.89 14.39 -30.56
CA ASN A 925 21.53 15.14 -31.64
C ASN A 925 20.96 16.57 -31.74
N GLN A 926 19.62 16.74 -31.68
CA GLN A 926 18.97 18.07 -31.65
C GLN A 926 19.46 18.92 -30.48
N PHE A 927 19.65 18.32 -29.30
CA PHE A 927 20.07 19.02 -28.08
C PHE A 927 21.58 18.98 -27.81
N GLN A 928 22.43 18.57 -28.77
CA GLN A 928 23.87 18.35 -28.53
C GLN A 928 24.62 19.61 -28.08
N SER A 929 24.27 20.78 -28.62
CA SER A 929 24.88 22.08 -28.31
C SER A 929 23.97 23.03 -27.51
N HIS A 930 22.73 22.63 -27.22
CA HIS A 930 21.72 23.48 -26.58
C HIS A 930 22.15 23.97 -25.18
N GLU A 931 21.82 25.20 -24.79
CA GLU A 931 22.27 25.75 -23.50
C GLU A 931 21.67 25.06 -22.26
N ASN A 932 20.48 24.47 -22.38
CA ASN A 932 19.68 24.04 -21.22
C ASN A 932 19.31 22.55 -21.21
N ALA A 933 19.74 21.73 -22.17
CA ALA A 933 19.42 20.30 -22.20
C ALA A 933 20.58 19.42 -22.68
N ARG A 934 20.78 18.26 -22.05
CA ARG A 934 21.74 17.22 -22.47
C ARG A 934 21.17 15.82 -22.27
N LEU A 935 21.29 14.97 -23.28
CA LEU A 935 20.93 13.56 -23.23
C LEU A 935 22.19 12.71 -23.35
N LEU A 936 22.37 11.76 -22.43
CA LEU A 936 23.61 11.00 -22.25
C LEU A 936 23.26 9.52 -22.29
N LEU A 937 23.24 8.95 -23.50
CA LEU A 937 22.57 7.69 -23.80
C LEU A 937 23.42 6.44 -23.51
N LYS A 938 23.85 6.32 -22.25
CA LYS A 938 24.73 5.26 -21.76
C LYS A 938 24.46 4.93 -20.29
N TYR A 939 25.05 3.84 -19.81
CA TYR A 939 25.23 3.59 -18.38
C TYR A 939 26.54 4.22 -17.89
N ASP A 940 26.51 4.94 -16.76
CA ASP A 940 27.67 5.59 -16.13
C ASP A 940 27.36 5.91 -14.66
N GLU A 941 27.83 5.09 -13.70
CA GLU A 941 27.49 5.28 -12.28
C GLU A 941 28.11 6.57 -11.69
N SER A 942 29.34 6.92 -12.08
CA SER A 942 30.00 8.14 -11.61
C SER A 942 29.21 9.38 -12.02
N LEU A 943 28.71 9.40 -13.26
CA LEU A 943 27.86 10.45 -13.76
C LEU A 943 26.46 10.44 -13.12
N ALA A 944 25.87 9.27 -12.85
CA ALA A 944 24.59 9.16 -12.14
C ALA A 944 24.67 9.80 -10.74
N ARG A 945 25.68 9.44 -9.94
CA ARG A 945 25.96 10.04 -8.62
C ARG A 945 26.08 11.56 -8.70
N PHE A 946 26.83 12.04 -9.70
CA PHE A 946 27.05 13.48 -9.90
C PHE A 946 25.78 14.22 -10.37
N ILE A 947 24.90 13.58 -11.14
CA ILE A 947 23.56 14.13 -11.49
C ILE A 947 22.63 14.15 -10.27
N TYR A 948 22.58 13.11 -9.44
CA TYR A 948 21.80 13.12 -8.19
C TYR A 948 22.24 14.26 -7.25
N ALA A 949 23.54 14.52 -7.16
CA ALA A 949 24.05 15.65 -6.40
C ALA A 949 23.66 17.01 -7.01
N ALA A 950 23.83 17.16 -8.32
CA ALA A 950 23.61 18.43 -9.03
C ALA A 950 22.13 18.82 -9.22
N SER A 951 21.24 17.85 -9.43
CA SER A 951 19.82 18.10 -9.71
C SER A 951 19.08 18.65 -8.49
N ASP A 952 18.16 19.59 -8.71
CA ASP A 952 17.22 20.04 -7.69
C ASP A 952 15.98 19.13 -7.66
N MET A 953 15.61 18.58 -8.81
CA MET A 953 14.46 17.69 -9.01
C MET A 953 14.88 16.44 -9.80
N VAL A 954 14.26 15.29 -9.55
CA VAL A 954 14.36 14.10 -10.42
C VAL A 954 12.98 13.61 -10.83
N VAL A 955 12.78 13.36 -12.12
CA VAL A 955 11.52 12.80 -12.66
C VAL A 955 11.59 11.27 -12.72
N ILE A 956 10.56 10.59 -12.19
CA ILE A 956 10.34 9.14 -12.32
C ILE A 956 8.88 8.89 -12.76
N PRO A 957 8.53 9.16 -14.04
CA PRO A 957 7.15 9.09 -14.52
C PRO A 957 6.76 7.67 -14.97
N SER A 958 7.03 6.66 -14.15
CA SER A 958 6.85 5.25 -14.51
C SER A 958 5.38 4.86 -14.72
N ILE A 959 5.12 4.04 -15.73
CA ILE A 959 3.81 3.44 -16.02
C ILE A 959 3.47 2.40 -14.95
N PHE A 960 4.46 1.65 -14.45
CA PHE A 960 4.39 0.91 -13.19
C PHE A 960 5.80 0.78 -12.60
N GLU A 961 5.93 0.76 -11.28
CA GLU A 961 7.24 0.70 -10.62
C GLU A 961 7.21 -0.25 -9.42
N PRO A 962 7.75 -1.47 -9.55
CA PRO A 962 7.69 -2.46 -8.48
C PRO A 962 8.24 -1.97 -7.13
N CYS A 963 9.27 -1.12 -7.17
CA CYS A 963 9.77 -0.40 -6.01
C CYS A 963 10.32 0.98 -6.40
N GLY A 964 11.28 0.99 -7.33
CA GLY A 964 12.15 2.15 -7.56
C GLY A 964 13.17 2.31 -6.43
N LEU A 965 14.44 2.52 -6.79
CA LEU A 965 15.49 2.95 -5.85
C LEU A 965 15.96 4.39 -6.15
N THR A 966 15.65 4.90 -7.34
CA THR A 966 16.16 6.16 -7.89
C THR A 966 15.58 7.39 -7.19
N GLN A 967 14.34 7.30 -6.69
CA GLN A 967 13.69 8.33 -5.88
C GLN A 967 14.25 8.40 -4.46
N MET A 968 14.60 7.25 -3.86
CA MET A 968 15.26 7.18 -2.54
C MET A 968 16.68 7.76 -2.62
N ILE A 969 17.43 7.42 -3.68
CA ILE A 969 18.75 7.99 -3.95
C ILE A 969 18.64 9.50 -4.22
N ALA A 970 17.66 9.96 -5.01
CA ALA A 970 17.44 11.38 -5.24
C ALA A 970 17.20 12.15 -3.93
N MET A 971 16.27 11.69 -3.08
CA MET A 971 15.99 12.28 -1.77
C MET A 971 17.22 12.27 -0.84
N ARG A 972 17.97 11.17 -0.82
CA ARG A 972 19.23 11.04 -0.06
C ARG A 972 20.29 12.07 -0.49
N TYR A 973 20.30 12.47 -1.76
CA TYR A 973 21.16 13.52 -2.32
C TYR A 973 20.46 14.90 -2.36
N GLY A 974 19.28 15.04 -1.74
CA GLY A 974 18.55 16.30 -1.63
C GLY A 974 17.95 16.81 -2.95
N SER A 975 17.73 15.92 -3.91
CA SER A 975 16.99 16.20 -5.15
C SER A 975 15.55 15.72 -4.99
N ILE A 976 14.58 16.60 -5.21
CA ILE A 976 13.18 16.34 -4.88
C ILE A 976 12.53 15.48 -5.98
N PRO A 977 11.89 14.34 -5.64
CA PRO A 977 11.31 13.44 -6.63
C PRO A 977 9.97 13.98 -7.17
N ILE A 978 9.75 13.81 -8.48
CA ILE A 978 8.48 14.07 -9.18
C ILE A 978 8.05 12.76 -9.85
N VAL A 979 6.98 12.13 -9.35
CA VAL A 979 6.68 10.71 -9.67
C VAL A 979 5.21 10.43 -9.95
N ARG A 980 4.91 9.32 -10.62
CA ARG A 980 3.53 8.80 -10.66
C ARG A 980 3.23 7.99 -9.39
N LYS A 981 2.05 8.15 -8.78
CA LYS A 981 1.57 7.29 -7.68
C LYS A 981 1.29 5.88 -8.22
N THR A 982 2.27 4.97 -8.12
CA THR A 982 2.18 3.53 -8.48
C THR A 982 3.28 2.73 -7.80
N GLY A 983 2.99 1.48 -7.44
CA GLY A 983 3.90 0.57 -6.74
C GLY A 983 4.71 1.25 -5.64
N GLY A 984 6.03 1.00 -5.58
CA GLY A 984 6.87 1.57 -4.53
C GLY A 984 7.10 3.08 -4.61
N LEU A 985 6.74 3.75 -5.71
CA LEU A 985 6.72 5.21 -5.76
C LEU A 985 5.59 5.76 -4.88
N ASN A 986 4.43 5.09 -4.84
CA ASN A 986 3.33 5.41 -3.93
C ASN A 986 3.68 5.11 -2.46
N ASP A 987 4.53 4.11 -2.21
CA ASP A 987 4.98 3.75 -0.85
C ASP A 987 6.17 4.60 -0.34
N SER A 988 6.76 5.47 -1.16
CA SER A 988 7.97 6.22 -0.80
C SER A 988 7.98 7.71 -1.14
N VAL A 989 7.08 8.18 -2.02
CA VAL A 989 6.96 9.61 -2.38
C VAL A 989 5.56 10.11 -2.05
N PHE A 990 5.51 11.13 -1.22
CA PHE A 990 4.31 11.74 -0.67
C PHE A 990 4.28 13.21 -1.06
N ASP A 991 3.18 13.65 -1.63
CA ASP A 991 3.06 15.00 -2.18
C ASP A 991 3.13 16.08 -1.08
N VAL A 992 3.75 17.22 -1.37
CA VAL A 992 3.81 18.35 -0.44
C VAL A 992 2.53 19.17 -0.38
N ASP A 993 1.76 19.20 -1.48
CA ASP A 993 0.51 19.97 -1.57
C ASP A 993 -0.76 19.11 -1.28
N ASP A 994 -0.59 17.84 -0.87
CA ASP A 994 -1.69 16.92 -0.52
C ASP A 994 -1.94 16.99 1.00
N ASP A 995 -2.91 17.82 1.40
CA ASP A 995 -3.17 18.09 2.81
C ASP A 995 -3.74 16.91 3.61
N THR A 996 -4.13 15.82 2.95
CA THR A 996 -4.51 14.57 3.62
C THR A 996 -3.31 13.82 4.21
N ILE A 997 -2.09 14.15 3.77
CA ILE A 997 -0.85 13.53 4.22
C ILE A 997 -0.29 14.31 5.43
N PRO A 998 0.04 13.66 6.56
CA PRO A 998 0.70 14.32 7.69
C PRO A 998 2.02 14.98 7.26
N GLU A 999 2.30 16.18 7.78
CA GLU A 999 3.40 17.03 7.31
C GLU A 999 4.75 16.30 7.35
N GLU A 1000 4.97 15.42 8.33
CA GLU A 1000 6.20 14.64 8.50
C GLU A 1000 6.51 13.70 7.33
N PHE A 1001 5.53 13.16 6.61
CA PHE A 1001 5.77 12.24 5.48
C PHE A 1001 6.02 12.95 4.15
N ARG A 1002 5.40 14.12 3.93
CA ARG A 1002 5.47 14.89 2.67
C ARG A 1002 6.90 15.14 2.20
N ASN A 1003 7.28 14.66 1.01
CA ASN A 1003 8.68 14.61 0.58
C ASN A 1003 8.94 14.85 -0.93
N GLY A 1004 7.89 15.02 -1.75
CA GLY A 1004 8.05 15.23 -3.19
C GLY A 1004 6.80 15.75 -3.88
N PHE A 1005 6.72 15.52 -5.19
CA PHE A 1005 5.57 15.87 -6.02
C PHE A 1005 5.06 14.63 -6.74
N THR A 1006 3.75 14.51 -6.87
CA THR A 1006 3.10 13.31 -7.39
C THR A 1006 2.02 13.63 -8.42
N PHE A 1007 1.72 12.65 -9.27
CA PHE A 1007 0.57 12.66 -10.18
C PHE A 1007 -0.01 11.26 -10.33
N LEU A 1008 -1.29 11.15 -10.72
CA LEU A 1008 -2.02 9.87 -10.72
C LEU A 1008 -2.01 9.18 -12.09
N THR A 1009 -2.62 9.82 -13.09
CA THR A 1009 -2.77 9.26 -14.45
C THR A 1009 -1.48 9.35 -15.26
N ALA A 1010 -1.29 8.45 -16.22
CA ALA A 1010 -0.06 8.33 -16.99
C ALA A 1010 -0.10 9.20 -18.27
N ASP A 1011 -0.38 10.49 -18.11
CA ASP A 1011 -0.55 11.45 -19.20
C ASP A 1011 0.24 12.76 -18.98
N GLU A 1012 0.32 13.56 -20.03
CA GLU A 1012 1.09 14.81 -20.07
C GLU A 1012 0.48 15.91 -19.19
N GLN A 1013 -0.85 15.94 -19.01
CA GLN A 1013 -1.55 16.96 -18.22
C GLN A 1013 -1.34 16.74 -16.71
N ALA A 1014 -1.49 15.50 -16.24
CA ALA A 1014 -1.23 15.15 -14.85
C ALA A 1014 0.25 15.32 -14.49
N PHE A 1015 1.16 14.98 -15.42
CA PHE A 1015 2.59 15.25 -15.25
C PHE A 1015 2.89 16.77 -15.19
N ASN A 1016 2.31 17.58 -16.09
CA ASN A 1016 2.44 19.04 -16.08
C ASN A 1016 2.05 19.63 -14.72
N ASN A 1017 0.89 19.24 -14.19
CA ASN A 1017 0.40 19.72 -12.89
C ASN A 1017 1.37 19.42 -11.73
N ALA A 1018 2.14 18.33 -11.77
CA ALA A 1018 3.16 18.04 -10.76
C ALA A 1018 4.46 18.82 -10.99
N LEU A 1019 4.92 18.93 -12.24
CA LEU A 1019 6.14 19.66 -12.59
C LEU A 1019 6.00 21.18 -12.32
N GLU A 1020 4.83 21.74 -12.61
CA GLU A 1020 4.55 23.17 -12.42
C GLU A 1020 4.51 23.56 -10.95
N ARG A 1021 3.91 22.74 -10.07
CA ARG A 1021 3.95 22.93 -8.61
C ARG A 1021 5.38 22.85 -8.08
N ALA A 1022 6.17 21.89 -8.54
CA ALA A 1022 7.58 21.78 -8.17
C ALA A 1022 8.37 23.04 -8.59
N PHE A 1023 8.16 23.53 -9.81
CA PHE A 1023 8.79 24.76 -10.33
C PHE A 1023 8.33 26.02 -9.59
N PHE A 1024 7.05 26.11 -9.22
CA PHE A 1024 6.49 27.20 -8.43
C PHE A 1024 7.16 27.27 -7.05
N HIS A 1025 7.20 26.16 -6.31
CA HIS A 1025 7.83 26.12 -4.99
C HIS A 1025 9.33 26.40 -5.04
N TYR A 1026 10.05 25.83 -6.01
CA TYR A 1026 11.48 26.09 -6.18
C TYR A 1026 11.79 27.58 -6.46
N LYS A 1027 11.00 28.23 -7.33
CA LYS A 1027 11.24 29.64 -7.73
C LYS A 1027 10.77 30.65 -6.69
N ASN A 1028 9.58 30.44 -6.14
CA ASN A 1028 8.89 31.45 -5.33
C ASN A 1028 9.07 31.25 -3.81
N ASN A 1029 9.43 30.03 -3.39
CA ASN A 1029 9.29 29.59 -1.99
C ASN A 1029 10.63 29.05 -1.44
N SER A 1030 11.71 29.81 -1.63
CA SER A 1030 13.10 29.35 -1.41
C SER A 1030 13.41 28.84 0.01
N GLU A 1031 12.80 29.40 1.06
CA GLU A 1031 12.98 28.88 2.43
C GLU A 1031 12.27 27.54 2.63
N PHE A 1032 11.06 27.40 2.09
CA PHE A 1032 10.31 26.12 2.07
C PHE A 1032 11.10 25.06 1.30
N TRP A 1033 11.60 25.40 0.11
CA TRP A 1033 12.43 24.48 -0.69
C TRP A 1033 13.68 24.04 0.06
N ARG A 1034 14.38 24.96 0.73
CA ARG A 1034 15.55 24.63 1.57
C ARG A 1034 15.18 23.72 2.75
N LYS A 1035 14.04 23.95 3.41
CA LYS A 1035 13.53 23.06 4.47
C LYS A 1035 13.20 21.68 3.93
N LEU A 1036 12.51 21.59 2.78
CA LEU A 1036 12.17 20.34 2.11
C LEU A 1036 13.44 19.54 1.74
N VAL A 1037 14.44 20.17 1.11
CA VAL A 1037 15.74 19.53 0.80
C VAL A 1037 16.42 19.01 2.07
N GLN A 1038 16.49 19.83 3.13
CA GLN A 1038 17.09 19.42 4.41
C GLN A 1038 16.30 18.30 5.11
N LYS A 1039 14.98 18.22 4.89
CA LYS A 1039 14.10 17.17 5.42
C LYS A 1039 14.31 15.85 4.67
N VAL A 1040 14.23 15.84 3.34
CA VAL A 1040 14.30 14.59 2.56
C VAL A 1040 15.65 13.88 2.67
N MET A 1041 16.74 14.65 2.84
CA MET A 1041 18.08 14.09 3.10
C MET A 1041 18.21 13.38 4.46
N ARG A 1042 17.25 13.57 5.39
CA ARG A 1042 17.21 12.95 6.72
C ARG A 1042 16.25 11.76 6.81
N ILE A 1043 15.44 11.50 5.79
CA ILE A 1043 14.57 10.32 5.77
C ILE A 1043 15.48 9.08 5.72
N ASP A 1044 15.22 8.12 6.62
CA ASP A 1044 15.95 6.86 6.58
C ASP A 1044 15.37 5.92 5.53
N PHE A 1045 16.13 5.71 4.46
CA PHE A 1045 15.90 4.69 3.45
C PHE A 1045 16.90 3.53 3.59
N SER A 1046 17.51 3.32 4.76
CA SER A 1046 18.43 2.21 5.00
C SER A 1046 17.74 0.85 4.90
N TRP A 1047 18.55 -0.18 4.63
CA TRP A 1047 18.09 -1.57 4.69
C TRP A 1047 17.73 -2.07 6.09
N ASP A 1048 18.10 -1.38 7.16
CA ASP A 1048 17.99 -1.95 8.52
C ASP A 1048 16.53 -2.05 8.99
N SER A 1049 15.65 -1.17 8.51
CA SER A 1049 14.19 -1.28 8.68
C SER A 1049 13.64 -2.48 7.90
N SER A 1050 13.81 -2.51 6.57
CA SER A 1050 13.26 -3.56 5.70
C SER A 1050 13.82 -4.96 6.02
N ALA A 1051 15.10 -5.06 6.41
CA ALA A 1051 15.73 -6.32 6.79
C ALA A 1051 15.15 -6.91 8.09
N SER A 1052 14.65 -6.08 9.02
CA SER A 1052 13.96 -6.58 10.22
C SER A 1052 12.66 -7.31 9.87
N LEU A 1053 11.93 -6.85 8.85
CA LEU A 1053 10.72 -7.52 8.35
C LEU A 1053 11.06 -8.85 7.65
N TYR A 1054 12.19 -8.93 6.94
CA TYR A 1054 12.69 -10.20 6.37
C TYR A 1054 13.12 -11.18 7.47
N GLU A 1055 13.89 -10.74 8.47
CA GLU A 1055 14.28 -11.54 9.65
C GLU A 1055 13.05 -12.09 10.38
N GLU A 1056 12.04 -11.27 10.64
CA GLU A 1056 10.81 -11.68 11.32
C GLU A 1056 10.06 -12.78 10.55
N LEU A 1057 9.99 -12.69 9.22
CA LEU A 1057 9.42 -13.73 8.36
C LEU A 1057 10.26 -15.02 8.38
N TYR A 1058 11.58 -14.91 8.36
CA TYR A 1058 12.50 -16.04 8.46
C TYR A 1058 12.31 -16.77 9.79
N GLU A 1059 12.39 -16.06 10.92
CA GLU A 1059 12.21 -16.64 12.26
C GLU A 1059 10.83 -17.28 12.43
N LYS A 1060 9.74 -16.60 12.00
CA LYS A 1060 8.38 -17.17 12.02
C LYS A 1060 8.27 -18.46 11.20
N SER A 1061 8.90 -18.52 10.03
CA SER A 1061 8.89 -19.71 9.14
C SER A 1061 9.71 -20.87 9.71
N VAL A 1062 10.90 -20.57 10.23
CA VAL A 1062 11.81 -21.54 10.86
C VAL A 1062 11.23 -22.07 12.16
N ALA A 1063 10.62 -21.23 12.99
CA ALA A 1063 9.94 -21.63 14.22
C ALA A 1063 8.78 -22.60 13.94
N ARG A 1064 7.95 -22.33 12.92
CA ARG A 1064 6.86 -23.23 12.49
C ARG A 1064 7.39 -24.62 12.10
N ALA A 1065 8.50 -24.70 11.36
CA ALA A 1065 9.11 -25.98 11.01
C ALA A 1065 9.79 -26.69 12.21
N ARG A 1066 10.49 -25.95 13.07
CA ARG A 1066 11.08 -26.47 14.31
C ARG A 1066 10.00 -26.97 15.29
N ALA A 1067 8.78 -26.44 15.23
CA ALA A 1067 7.61 -26.96 15.96
C ALA A 1067 6.99 -28.20 15.29
N ALA A 1068 6.78 -28.17 13.96
CA ALA A 1068 6.23 -29.30 13.21
C ALA A 1068 7.11 -30.56 13.26
N ASN A 1069 8.43 -30.42 13.44
CA ASN A 1069 9.37 -31.53 13.64
C ASN A 1069 9.44 -32.03 15.10
N ARG A 1070 8.63 -31.48 16.02
CA ARG A 1070 8.56 -31.87 17.44
C ARG A 1070 7.20 -32.46 17.85
N ALA A 1071 6.21 -32.38 16.96
CA ALA A 1071 4.89 -32.99 17.10
C ALA A 1071 4.85 -34.34 16.38
#